data_AF-A0A8H6WNR1-F1
#
_entry.id   AF-A0A8H6WNR1-F1
#
_cell.length_a   1.000
_cell.length_b   1.000
_cell.length_c   1.000
_cell.angle_alpha   90.00
_cell.angle_beta   90.00
_cell.angle_gamma   90.00
#
_symmetry.space_group_name_H-M   'P 1'
#
loop_
_entity.id
_entity.type
_entity.pdbx_description
1 polymer ?
#
loop_
_entity_poly.entity_id
_entity_poly.type
_entity_poly.pdbx_seq_one_letter_code
_entity_poly.pdbx_strand_id
1 'polypeptide(L)'
;MPPSLHEQLCASKQRQRQAQLASLSAPGSPFAGPLSDAEQKLHALSLRELVAECSAGNVAPREVLAAYGKKALAAQRRTNCVSDFLLEEAGTAGVGLGGGGDGDCASSANAGMQEYPLLGTPSTSRGTTARSDSPAASTVPALTSAPLVRLLRDAGALLLAKTTVPACLFDNETSSDTFGRTTNPWNPAHAVGASTGGGAALLACGASLIEIATDLAGSARIPAHFCGIYGLKGSEGRFPTAQTGTPVPGLESVRILAATMARRVEDLEEFWRRVVGMRPWVYDFTCVPMPWRPVDLQQEGRKLKWGVIWDDGICEPTPACRRALAVVVEALRSQGHEVVDFEPPNIAELLTIGYQLVFAEGGVQVRDAVLPGETLNPPLKDTISLFSLPRLCKRFPGWLERPTDPFAASLLAAMHPKTVLEERALVVRRDALRAEWHDRWTEENLDFVLTVPHALPALENGTGERASLLSAGYTFLFNMLDYTAGVLPVTTVDKRVDALPRDFYTSPTSRYRGMSGAAKGAWSVYDARKMHGLPLGVQIAGRRMEEEKVLEGMKVVEAALSAAGTPYIPPATICSAPFSKRKSLKRVEISHRTLLALPVHCGCLDTLAAGSGFWMDALSEETIQYHLLVSRLLVLSPFALLVYEYALTLDEEISRYWGKRLTWGASLFYLNRYLALFGTVPVVAEFLLSTDDPLKQPVRVVVPPAWHLLIRTDVTFYPACPYHIYFALVSQILVAVILLTRTYALYERNKVILGLTLGVLVAGTTSSAIILSIGRRRDTLDERLHSLGCPGATSYDSSIRTAAAWVSMLVFDTVIFCLTLLKTFRHGLGGNLFTILLRDGAIYFFIMVACNAGNIVSYIAGGPILSGCATTLVNVLSSVVISRILLNLRDPRLLRATRTRRSSSSDNTYTHTRVQSDVALITTVVSLEDEDEDEAEAEADGQTSASYLGGFWSGSGTGTGEHSTRSRSGVQEIALKTFGTRRER
;
A
#
# COMPACT_ATOMS: atom_id res chain seq x y z
N MET A 1 5.10 -29.43 -3.75
CA MET A 1 6.40 -28.75 -3.53
C MET A 1 6.81 -28.92 -2.08
N PRO A 2 8.11 -28.94 -1.74
CA PRO A 2 8.55 -28.87 -0.34
C PRO A 2 8.13 -27.53 0.29
N PRO A 3 7.87 -27.48 1.61
CA PRO A 3 7.51 -26.23 2.29
C PRO A 3 8.66 -25.22 2.19
N SER A 4 8.32 -23.95 1.98
CA SER A 4 9.27 -22.84 1.97
C SER A 4 9.98 -22.68 3.32
N LEU A 5 11.13 -21.98 3.34
CA LEU A 5 11.85 -21.69 4.58
C LEU A 5 10.95 -20.94 5.59
N HIS A 6 10.14 -19.99 5.10
CA HIS A 6 9.14 -19.25 5.86
C HIS A 6 8.18 -20.20 6.59
N GLU A 7 7.53 -21.11 5.84
CA GLU A 7 6.58 -22.08 6.39
C GLU A 7 7.23 -23.03 7.41
N GLN A 8 8.47 -23.47 7.15
CA GLN A 8 9.21 -24.33 8.07
C GLN A 8 9.49 -23.63 9.42
N LEU A 9 9.91 -22.37 9.38
CA LEU A 9 10.19 -21.58 10.57
C LEU A 9 8.91 -21.24 11.36
N CYS A 10 7.83 -20.86 10.67
CA CYS A 10 6.50 -20.69 11.25
C CYS A 10 6.04 -21.96 11.98
N ALA A 11 6.09 -23.10 11.30
CA ALA A 11 5.70 -24.39 11.87
C ALA A 11 6.57 -24.78 13.07
N SER A 12 7.89 -24.50 13.02
CA SER A 12 8.80 -24.73 14.14
C SER A 12 8.39 -23.91 15.37
N LYS A 13 8.20 -22.60 15.22
CA LYS A 13 7.84 -21.70 16.32
C LYS A 13 6.45 -22.00 16.88
N GLN A 14 5.49 -22.31 16.01
CA GLN A 14 4.15 -22.72 16.43
C GLN A 14 4.17 -24.00 17.25
N ARG A 15 4.96 -25.01 16.85
CA ARG A 15 5.16 -26.24 17.63
C ARG A 15 5.81 -25.96 18.98
N GLN A 16 6.82 -25.10 19.03
CA GLN A 16 7.46 -24.68 20.29
C GLN A 16 6.44 -24.06 21.25
N ARG A 17 5.64 -23.09 20.78
CA ARG A 17 4.61 -22.42 21.59
C ARG A 17 3.53 -23.41 22.05
N GLN A 18 3.11 -24.32 21.19
CA GLN A 18 2.14 -25.36 21.54
C GLN A 18 2.68 -26.33 22.59
N ALA A 19 3.95 -26.73 22.48
CA ALA A 19 4.62 -27.58 23.48
C ALA A 19 4.73 -26.88 24.84
N GLN A 20 5.12 -25.59 24.87
CA GLN A 20 5.11 -24.79 26.10
C GLN A 20 3.71 -24.72 26.72
N LEU A 21 2.69 -24.41 25.90
CA LEU A 21 1.30 -24.34 26.37
C LEU A 21 0.81 -25.67 26.94
N ALA A 22 1.16 -26.79 26.31
CA ALA A 22 0.82 -28.13 26.78
C ALA A 22 1.51 -28.45 28.11
N SER A 23 2.80 -28.15 28.25
CA SER A 23 3.57 -28.31 29.50
C SER A 23 2.96 -27.52 30.65
N LEU A 24 2.74 -26.21 30.43
CA LEU A 24 2.20 -25.30 31.44
C LEU A 24 0.75 -25.62 31.82
N SER A 25 -0.01 -26.26 30.92
CA SER A 25 -1.39 -26.68 31.16
C SER A 25 -1.53 -28.12 31.70
N ALA A 26 -0.43 -28.85 31.89
CA ALA A 26 -0.47 -30.24 32.30
C ALA A 26 -1.03 -30.40 33.74
N PRO A 27 -1.72 -31.51 34.04
CA PRO A 27 -2.12 -31.82 35.41
C PRO A 27 -0.92 -31.83 36.36
N GLY A 28 -1.01 -31.11 37.48
CA GLY A 28 0.10 -30.95 38.44
C GLY A 28 0.97 -29.70 38.21
N SER A 29 0.81 -28.99 37.10
CA SER A 29 1.40 -27.66 36.92
C SER A 29 0.77 -26.64 37.89
N PRO A 30 1.56 -25.75 38.53
CA PRO A 30 1.01 -24.69 39.38
C PRO A 30 0.17 -23.67 38.59
N PHE A 31 0.26 -23.68 37.27
CA PHE A 31 -0.49 -22.81 36.37
C PHE A 31 -1.78 -23.45 35.83
N ALA A 32 -2.04 -24.72 36.16
CA ALA A 32 -3.24 -25.43 35.72
C ALA A 32 -4.44 -25.12 36.63
N GLY A 33 -5.62 -24.99 36.03
CA GLY A 33 -6.89 -24.83 36.74
C GLY A 33 -7.35 -23.38 36.97
N PRO A 34 -8.52 -23.18 37.60
CA PRO A 34 -9.03 -21.86 37.95
C PRO A 34 -8.26 -21.24 39.13
N LEU A 35 -8.48 -19.95 39.36
CA LEU A 35 -7.94 -19.23 40.52
C LEU A 35 -8.63 -19.68 41.79
N SER A 36 -7.84 -19.99 42.82
CA SER A 36 -8.32 -20.15 44.20
C SER A 36 -8.77 -18.81 44.79
N ASP A 37 -9.54 -18.84 45.89
CA ASP A 37 -10.02 -17.62 46.54
C ASP A 37 -8.87 -16.73 47.05
N ALA A 38 -7.76 -17.33 47.49
CA ALA A 38 -6.55 -16.60 47.88
C ALA A 38 -5.91 -15.89 46.67
N GLU A 39 -5.81 -16.59 45.54
CA GLU A 39 -5.27 -16.01 44.30
C GLU A 39 -6.19 -14.91 43.73
N GLN A 40 -7.50 -15.01 43.93
CA GLN A 40 -8.43 -13.94 43.55
C GLN A 40 -8.23 -12.66 44.38
N LYS A 41 -7.98 -12.80 45.69
CA LYS A 41 -7.62 -11.65 46.55
C LYS A 41 -6.30 -11.02 46.11
N LEU A 42 -5.32 -11.83 45.76
CA LEU A 42 -4.03 -11.37 45.22
C LEU A 42 -4.21 -10.55 43.93
N HIS A 43 -5.11 -10.97 43.03
CA HIS A 43 -5.44 -10.24 41.80
C HIS A 43 -6.15 -8.90 42.01
N ALA A 44 -6.70 -8.65 43.20
CA ALA A 44 -7.37 -7.39 43.53
C ALA A 44 -6.38 -6.28 43.89
N LEU A 45 -5.20 -6.65 44.41
CA LEU A 45 -4.15 -5.73 44.84
C LEU A 45 -3.65 -4.86 43.67
N SER A 46 -3.35 -3.60 43.99
CA SER A 46 -2.56 -2.70 43.15
C SER A 46 -1.09 -3.11 43.10
N LEU A 47 -0.33 -2.56 42.15
CA LEU A 47 1.12 -2.76 42.06
C LEU A 47 1.82 -2.37 43.36
N ARG A 48 1.43 -1.23 43.96
CA ARG A 48 2.00 -0.75 45.22
C ARG A 48 1.77 -1.74 46.35
N GLU A 49 0.52 -2.20 46.52
CA GLU A 49 0.15 -3.15 47.57
C GLU A 49 0.84 -4.49 47.35
N LEU A 50 0.87 -4.99 46.12
CA LEU A 50 1.52 -6.26 45.80
C LEU A 50 3.02 -6.25 46.13
N VAL A 51 3.72 -5.17 45.76
CA VAL A 51 5.14 -5.01 46.13
C VAL A 51 5.29 -4.93 47.65
N ALA A 52 4.43 -4.19 48.35
CA ALA A 52 4.47 -4.09 49.81
C ALA A 52 4.27 -5.44 50.50
N GLU A 53 3.28 -6.23 50.06
CA GLU A 53 3.00 -7.58 50.59
C GLU A 53 4.16 -8.55 50.31
N CYS A 54 4.79 -8.47 49.13
CA CYS A 54 5.98 -9.26 48.82
C CYS A 54 7.19 -8.83 49.64
N SER A 55 7.44 -7.53 49.80
CA SER A 55 8.53 -7.00 50.62
C SER A 55 8.36 -7.31 52.11
N ALA A 56 7.12 -7.37 52.60
CA ALA A 56 6.81 -7.78 53.97
C ALA A 56 6.93 -9.31 54.19
N GLY A 57 7.05 -10.10 53.11
CA GLY A 57 7.09 -11.56 53.18
C GLY A 57 5.74 -12.24 53.38
N ASN A 58 4.63 -11.49 53.28
CA ASN A 58 3.26 -12.02 53.41
C ASN A 58 2.83 -12.82 52.18
N VAL A 59 3.32 -12.44 50.99
CA VAL A 59 3.04 -13.10 49.71
C VAL A 59 4.35 -13.44 49.02
N ALA A 60 4.60 -14.72 48.73
CA ALA A 60 5.81 -15.10 48.02
C ALA A 60 5.69 -14.78 46.51
N PRO A 61 6.75 -14.30 45.83
CA PRO A 61 6.73 -14.03 44.38
C PRO A 61 6.26 -15.23 43.52
N ARG A 62 6.54 -16.47 43.96
CA ARG A 62 6.06 -17.70 43.32
C ARG A 62 4.53 -17.85 43.33
N GLU A 63 3.86 -17.32 44.35
CA GLU A 63 2.40 -17.36 44.47
C GLU A 63 1.76 -16.34 43.51
N VAL A 64 2.38 -15.16 43.40
CA VAL A 64 2.01 -14.17 42.38
C VAL A 64 2.17 -14.75 40.98
N LEU A 65 3.31 -15.39 40.73
CA LEU A 65 3.62 -16.03 39.45
C LEU A 65 2.58 -17.11 39.09
N ALA A 66 2.19 -17.95 40.05
CA ALA A 66 1.16 -18.96 39.85
C ALA A 66 -0.21 -18.33 39.51
N ALA A 67 -0.63 -17.32 40.28
CA ALA A 67 -1.91 -16.63 40.10
C ALA A 67 -1.99 -15.91 38.75
N TYR A 68 -0.95 -15.17 38.35
CA TYR A 68 -0.93 -14.44 37.08
C TYR A 68 -0.66 -15.39 35.89
N GLY A 69 0.13 -16.45 36.08
CA GLY A 69 0.35 -17.49 35.07
C GLY A 69 -0.93 -18.20 34.65
N LYS A 70 -1.81 -18.55 35.61
CA LYS A 70 -3.16 -19.10 35.32
C LYS A 70 -3.97 -18.18 34.42
N LYS A 71 -3.99 -16.87 34.72
CA LYS A 71 -4.70 -15.89 33.89
C LYS A 71 -4.03 -15.68 32.53
N ALA A 72 -2.71 -15.72 32.44
CA ALA A 72 -1.99 -15.62 31.16
C ALA A 72 -2.35 -16.78 30.23
N LEU A 73 -2.46 -18.01 30.76
CA LEU A 73 -2.93 -19.16 29.99
C LEU A 73 -4.40 -19.01 29.55
N ALA A 74 -5.26 -18.50 30.43
CA ALA A 74 -6.66 -18.23 30.10
C ALA A 74 -6.81 -17.13 29.01
N ALA A 75 -6.05 -16.04 29.13
CA ALA A 75 -5.98 -14.98 28.15
C ALA A 75 -5.48 -15.51 26.81
N GLN A 76 -4.41 -16.31 26.80
CA GLN A 76 -3.87 -16.90 25.58
C GLN A 76 -4.89 -17.77 24.85
N ARG A 77 -5.65 -18.61 25.57
CA ARG A 77 -6.72 -19.44 24.99
C ARG A 77 -7.85 -18.60 24.39
N ARG A 78 -8.12 -17.41 24.93
CA ARG A 78 -9.21 -16.53 24.50
C ARG A 78 -8.81 -15.63 23.33
N THR A 79 -7.62 -15.05 23.39
CA THR A 79 -7.23 -13.93 22.52
C THR A 79 -6.00 -14.19 21.66
N ASN A 80 -5.25 -15.27 21.90
CA ASN A 80 -3.99 -15.56 21.19
C ASN A 80 -3.00 -14.37 21.28
N CYS A 81 -2.71 -13.92 22.50
CA CYS A 81 -1.93 -12.72 22.82
C CYS A 81 -0.45 -12.97 23.20
N VAL A 82 -0.06 -14.22 23.43
CA VAL A 82 1.29 -14.62 23.88
C VAL A 82 2.06 -15.26 22.72
N SER A 83 3.29 -14.78 22.50
CA SER A 83 4.24 -15.35 21.56
C SER A 83 5.13 -16.40 22.24
N ASP A 84 5.69 -16.08 23.42
CA ASP A 84 6.52 -16.98 24.23
C ASP A 84 6.17 -16.85 25.71
N PHE A 85 6.02 -17.97 26.42
CA PHE A 85 5.88 -17.95 27.88
C PHE A 85 7.24 -17.96 28.57
N LEU A 86 7.40 -17.14 29.61
CA LEU A 86 8.62 -17.00 30.41
C LEU A 86 8.41 -17.42 31.88
N LEU A 87 7.29 -18.11 32.17
CA LEU A 87 6.87 -18.43 33.54
C LEU A 87 7.90 -19.29 34.31
N GLU A 88 8.52 -20.27 33.66
CA GLU A 88 9.54 -21.11 34.29
C GLU A 88 10.82 -20.31 34.62
N GLU A 89 11.27 -19.45 33.69
CA GLU A 89 12.41 -18.55 33.88
C GLU A 89 12.16 -17.51 34.98
N ALA A 90 10.93 -16.98 35.05
CA ALA A 90 10.52 -16.06 36.11
C ALA A 90 10.51 -16.76 37.48
N GLY A 91 10.15 -18.04 37.52
CA GLY A 91 10.16 -18.84 38.74
C GLY A 91 11.56 -19.04 39.30
N THR A 92 12.55 -19.38 38.45
CA THR A 92 13.93 -19.58 38.89
C THR A 92 14.59 -18.26 39.34
N ALA A 93 14.34 -17.16 38.62
CA ALA A 93 14.83 -15.84 39.01
C ALA A 93 14.21 -15.35 40.34
N GLY A 94 12.91 -15.57 40.54
CA GLY A 94 12.22 -15.20 41.79
C GLY A 94 12.66 -16.00 43.01
N VAL A 95 13.09 -17.25 42.84
CA VAL A 95 13.63 -18.09 43.92
C VAL A 95 15.00 -17.60 44.40
N GLY A 96 15.86 -17.10 43.51
CA GLY A 96 17.18 -16.55 43.86
C GLY A 96 17.13 -15.23 44.65
N LEU A 97 16.03 -14.48 44.56
CA LEU A 97 15.83 -13.21 45.29
C LEU A 97 15.06 -13.38 46.61
N GLY A 98 14.35 -14.51 46.78
CA GLY A 98 13.56 -14.83 47.97
C GLY A 98 14.14 -15.95 48.86
N GLY A 99 15.32 -16.47 48.53
CA GLY A 99 15.97 -17.58 49.23
C GLY A 99 16.98 -17.14 50.28
N GLY A 100 16.50 -16.63 51.41
CA GLY A 100 17.25 -16.76 52.67
C GLY A 100 17.13 -18.20 53.16
N GLY A 101 18.09 -19.06 52.83
CA GLY A 101 18.12 -20.45 53.31
C GLY A 101 19.18 -21.32 52.64
N ASP A 102 20.25 -21.56 53.40
CA ASP A 102 21.30 -22.59 53.27
C ASP A 102 22.31 -22.52 52.10
N GLY A 103 23.44 -21.83 52.37
CA GLY A 103 24.69 -21.98 51.64
C GLY A 103 25.64 -20.78 51.83
N ASP A 104 26.49 -20.84 52.87
CA ASP A 104 27.65 -19.97 53.13
C ASP A 104 27.44 -18.44 53.19
N CYS A 105 26.83 -17.99 54.29
CA CYS A 105 26.92 -16.60 54.75
C CYS A 105 27.92 -16.46 55.89
N ALA A 106 29.17 -16.09 55.57
CA ALA A 106 30.14 -15.61 56.57
C ALA A 106 31.03 -14.44 56.10
N SER A 107 30.67 -13.73 55.02
CA SER A 107 31.52 -12.62 54.54
C SER A 107 30.80 -11.41 53.91
N SER A 108 29.50 -11.21 54.15
CA SER A 108 28.84 -9.94 53.77
C SER A 108 27.75 -9.53 54.76
N ALA A 109 28.15 -9.28 56.01
CA ALA A 109 27.27 -8.75 57.05
C ALA A 109 27.07 -7.22 56.97
N ASN A 110 27.36 -6.58 55.82
CA ASN A 110 27.30 -5.11 55.67
C ASN A 110 26.70 -4.62 54.34
N ALA A 111 25.98 -5.45 53.59
CA ALA A 111 25.10 -4.96 52.52
C ALA A 111 23.68 -4.78 53.10
N GLY A 112 23.29 -3.54 53.40
CA GLY A 112 21.93 -3.22 53.83
C GLY A 112 20.90 -3.80 52.86
N MET A 113 19.75 -4.25 53.37
CA MET A 113 18.66 -4.88 52.61
C MET A 113 18.53 -4.29 51.21
N GLN A 114 18.84 -5.07 50.18
CA GLN A 114 18.68 -4.63 48.80
C GLN A 114 17.18 -4.56 48.51
N GLU A 115 16.63 -3.34 48.54
CA GLU A 115 15.22 -3.09 48.26
C GLU A 115 14.96 -3.32 46.76
N TYR A 116 14.21 -4.36 46.41
CA TYR A 116 13.82 -4.69 45.03
C TYR A 116 12.57 -3.88 44.65
N PRO A 117 12.67 -2.80 43.85
CA PRO A 117 11.57 -1.85 43.71
C PRO A 117 10.32 -2.42 43.03
N LEU A 118 10.43 -3.51 42.27
CA LEU A 118 9.32 -4.18 41.60
C LEU A 118 9.17 -5.64 42.06
N LEU A 119 9.59 -5.96 43.29
CA LEU A 119 9.55 -7.33 43.82
C LEU A 119 8.17 -7.99 43.60
N GLY A 120 8.18 -9.13 42.91
CA GLY A 120 6.96 -9.90 42.67
C GLY A 120 6.00 -9.26 41.66
N THR A 121 6.35 -8.13 41.02
CA THR A 121 5.45 -7.46 40.07
C THR A 121 5.34 -8.24 38.76
N PRO A 122 4.17 -8.79 38.41
CA PRO A 122 3.95 -9.46 37.12
C PRO A 122 4.00 -8.44 35.99
N SER A 123 5.00 -8.61 35.13
CA SER A 123 5.25 -7.74 33.98
C SER A 123 5.29 -8.57 32.70
N THR A 124 4.82 -7.99 31.61
CA THR A 124 4.92 -8.57 30.27
C THR A 124 5.64 -7.60 29.35
N SER A 125 6.26 -8.12 28.30
CA SER A 125 6.98 -7.30 27.32
C SER A 125 6.61 -7.76 25.93
N ARG A 126 6.42 -6.81 25.02
CA ARG A 126 6.30 -7.12 23.60
C ARG A 126 7.47 -7.94 23.08
N GLY A 127 7.24 -8.72 22.03
CA GLY A 127 8.33 -9.32 21.24
C GLY A 127 9.17 -8.23 20.57
N THR A 128 10.47 -8.13 20.91
CA THR A 128 11.38 -7.06 20.43
C THR A 128 12.53 -7.59 19.56
N THR A 129 12.27 -8.54 18.65
CA THR A 129 13.30 -8.92 17.68
C THR A 129 13.25 -7.97 16.47
N ALA A 130 14.39 -7.71 15.83
CA ALA A 130 14.51 -6.79 14.68
C ALA A 130 13.61 -7.17 13.50
N ARG A 131 13.14 -8.42 13.44
CA ARG A 131 12.06 -8.88 12.54
C ARG A 131 10.86 -9.32 13.37
N SER A 132 10.25 -8.41 14.12
CA SER A 132 9.26 -8.76 15.15
C SER A 132 8.14 -9.66 14.60
N ASP A 133 7.93 -10.79 15.27
CA ASP A 133 7.05 -11.91 14.88
C ASP A 133 7.28 -12.52 13.48
N SER A 134 8.36 -12.15 12.78
CA SER A 134 8.85 -12.87 11.60
C SER A 134 9.43 -14.23 11.99
N PRO A 135 9.21 -15.28 11.19
CA PRO A 135 9.74 -16.61 11.43
C PRO A 135 11.26 -16.68 11.60
N ALA A 136 12.02 -15.87 10.85
CA ALA A 136 13.50 -15.86 10.94
C ALA A 136 14.02 -15.29 12.26
N ALA A 137 13.33 -14.33 12.88
CA ALA A 137 13.78 -13.75 14.14
C ALA A 137 13.09 -14.35 15.37
N SER A 138 11.92 -14.97 15.21
CA SER A 138 11.22 -15.67 16.30
C SER A 138 11.90 -16.98 16.72
N THR A 139 12.79 -17.51 15.86
CA THR A 139 13.49 -18.80 16.04
C THR A 139 14.92 -18.67 16.54
N VAL A 140 15.52 -17.46 16.51
CA VAL A 140 16.90 -17.22 16.97
C VAL A 140 16.88 -16.49 18.30
N PRO A 141 17.36 -17.10 19.40
CA PRO A 141 17.47 -16.42 20.70
C PRO A 141 18.44 -15.24 20.63
N ALA A 142 18.10 -14.14 21.31
CA ALA A 142 19.03 -13.03 21.48
C ALA A 142 20.19 -13.44 22.39
N LEU A 143 21.43 -13.03 22.05
CA LEU A 143 22.63 -13.35 22.84
C LEU A 143 22.66 -12.64 24.19
N THR A 144 22.06 -11.46 24.29
CA THR A 144 22.03 -10.65 25.52
C THR A 144 20.66 -10.02 25.72
N SER A 145 20.33 -9.72 26.99
CA SER A 145 19.09 -9.03 27.34
C SER A 145 19.25 -7.53 27.15
N ALA A 146 18.22 -6.88 26.58
CA ALA A 146 18.19 -5.42 26.43
C ALA A 146 18.35 -4.72 27.80
N PRO A 147 18.92 -3.51 27.86
CA PRO A 147 19.08 -2.74 29.09
C PRO A 147 17.81 -2.61 29.92
N LEU A 148 16.66 -2.38 29.27
CA LEU A 148 15.37 -2.31 29.96
C LEU A 148 15.00 -3.64 30.65
N VAL A 149 15.23 -4.78 29.97
CA VAL A 149 14.97 -6.11 30.54
C VAL A 149 15.90 -6.39 31.72
N ARG A 150 17.17 -5.98 31.62
CA ARG A 150 18.14 -6.09 32.73
C ARG A 150 17.69 -5.25 33.93
N LEU A 151 17.32 -3.99 33.70
CA LEU A 151 16.78 -3.10 34.74
C LEU A 151 15.58 -3.73 35.45
N LEU A 152 14.60 -4.26 34.69
CA LEU A 152 13.41 -4.88 35.27
C LEU A 152 13.71 -6.13 36.09
N ARG A 153 14.67 -6.95 35.64
CA ARG A 153 15.13 -8.12 36.41
C ARG A 153 15.84 -7.70 37.71
N ASP A 154 16.73 -6.72 37.64
CA ASP A 154 17.39 -6.15 38.82
C ASP A 154 16.39 -5.50 39.78
N ALA A 155 15.25 -5.02 39.26
CA ALA A 155 14.15 -4.49 40.06
C ALA A 155 13.34 -5.56 40.79
N GLY A 156 13.51 -6.84 40.46
CA GLY A 156 12.71 -7.96 41.00
C GLY A 156 11.38 -8.20 40.28
N ALA A 157 11.19 -7.64 39.07
CA ALA A 157 9.98 -7.85 38.28
C ALA A 157 9.90 -9.29 37.71
N LEU A 158 8.70 -9.87 37.73
CA LEU A 158 8.42 -11.19 37.18
C LEU A 158 7.99 -11.07 35.72
N LEU A 159 8.91 -11.31 34.79
CA LEU A 159 8.61 -11.28 33.35
C LEU A 159 7.84 -12.54 32.94
N LEU A 160 6.52 -12.43 32.71
CA LEU A 160 5.63 -13.58 32.53
C LEU A 160 5.66 -14.16 31.10
N ALA A 161 5.73 -13.28 30.11
CA ALA A 161 5.55 -13.62 28.71
C ALA A 161 6.10 -12.55 27.77
N LYS A 162 6.44 -12.99 26.56
CA LYS A 162 6.49 -12.12 25.38
C LYS A 162 5.13 -12.10 24.70
N THR A 163 4.69 -10.94 24.26
CA THR A 163 3.37 -10.78 23.63
C THR A 163 3.46 -10.66 22.12
N THR A 164 2.40 -11.07 21.43
CA THR A 164 2.26 -10.97 19.97
C THR A 164 2.22 -9.53 19.48
N VAL A 165 2.76 -9.32 18.29
CA VAL A 165 2.81 -8.05 17.55
C VAL A 165 2.52 -8.32 16.07
N PRO A 166 2.10 -7.32 15.26
CA PRO A 166 2.00 -7.52 13.82
C PRO A 166 3.36 -7.71 13.17
N ALA A 167 3.36 -8.40 12.03
CA ALA A 167 4.55 -8.53 11.19
C ALA A 167 5.14 -7.14 10.89
N CYS A 168 6.44 -6.98 11.11
CA CYS A 168 7.17 -5.72 10.91
C CYS A 168 6.64 -4.50 11.70
N LEU A 169 5.69 -4.67 12.64
CA LEU A 169 5.17 -3.63 13.54
C LEU A 169 4.32 -2.50 12.92
N PHE A 170 4.12 -2.49 11.60
CA PHE A 170 3.41 -1.40 10.90
C PHE A 170 1.99 -1.79 10.54
N ASP A 171 1.07 -1.83 11.51
CA ASP A 171 -0.34 -2.14 11.29
C ASP A 171 -1.22 -1.44 12.34
N ASN A 172 -2.54 -1.43 12.12
CA ASN A 172 -3.58 -1.13 13.11
C ASN A 172 -4.17 -2.40 13.74
N GLU A 173 -3.80 -3.58 13.23
CA GLU A 173 -4.22 -4.89 13.73
C GLU A 173 -3.01 -5.73 14.17
N THR A 174 -3.15 -6.58 15.20
CA THR A 174 -2.08 -7.48 15.62
C THR A 174 -2.27 -8.86 14.99
N SER A 175 -1.56 -9.12 13.89
CA SER A 175 -1.59 -10.40 13.17
C SER A 175 -0.26 -10.70 12.48
N SER A 176 0.16 -11.96 12.48
CA SER A 176 1.34 -12.43 11.75
C SER A 176 1.14 -13.87 11.25
N ASP A 177 1.90 -14.29 10.23
CA ASP A 177 1.90 -15.68 9.77
C ASP A 177 2.33 -16.65 10.88
N THR A 178 3.29 -16.24 11.71
CA THR A 178 3.85 -17.06 12.79
C THR A 178 2.83 -17.35 13.88
N PHE A 179 2.17 -16.32 14.41
CA PHE A 179 1.33 -16.48 15.60
C PHE A 179 -0.16 -16.39 15.31
N GLY A 180 -0.55 -15.98 14.11
CA GLY A 180 -1.92 -15.68 13.75
C GLY A 180 -2.39 -14.34 14.32
N ARG A 181 -3.71 -14.17 14.34
CA ARG A 181 -4.38 -12.95 14.80
C ARG A 181 -4.61 -12.95 16.31
N THR A 182 -4.37 -11.82 16.94
CA THR A 182 -4.81 -11.54 18.31
C THR A 182 -6.18 -10.85 18.28
N THR A 183 -7.13 -11.34 19.06
CA THR A 183 -8.52 -10.84 19.06
C THR A 183 -8.84 -9.98 20.28
N ASN A 184 -9.75 -9.02 20.12
CA ASN A 184 -10.09 -8.08 21.19
C ASN A 184 -10.82 -8.79 22.34
N PRO A 185 -10.37 -8.61 23.61
CA PRO A 185 -11.00 -9.20 24.78
C PRO A 185 -12.50 -8.86 24.93
N TRP A 186 -12.90 -7.65 24.53
CA TRP A 186 -14.29 -7.17 24.60
C TRP A 186 -15.17 -7.83 23.55
N ASN A 187 -14.66 -8.00 22.33
CA ASN A 187 -15.37 -8.62 21.23
C ASN A 187 -14.37 -9.23 20.22
N PRO A 188 -14.37 -10.56 20.02
CA PRO A 188 -13.36 -11.22 19.21
C PRO A 188 -13.50 -10.94 17.71
N ALA A 189 -14.59 -10.29 17.28
CA ALA A 189 -14.76 -9.78 15.91
C ALA A 189 -13.95 -8.51 15.63
N HIS A 190 -13.38 -7.87 16.66
CA HIS A 190 -12.64 -6.61 16.53
C HIS A 190 -11.15 -6.77 16.87
N ALA A 191 -10.36 -5.82 16.39
CA ALA A 191 -8.92 -5.76 16.56
C ALA A 191 -8.52 -5.25 17.95
N VAL A 192 -7.34 -5.66 18.42
CA VAL A 192 -6.73 -5.19 19.68
C VAL A 192 -5.92 -3.91 19.52
N GLY A 193 -5.81 -3.39 18.31
CA GLY A 193 -4.85 -2.33 17.97
C GLY A 193 -3.47 -2.91 17.70
N ALA A 194 -2.52 -2.04 17.37
CA ALA A 194 -1.15 -2.42 17.09
C ALA A 194 -0.17 -1.28 17.38
N SER A 195 1.13 -1.54 17.53
CA SER A 195 1.75 -2.87 17.42
C SER A 195 1.73 -3.70 18.70
N THR A 196 1.47 -3.11 19.87
CA THR A 196 1.50 -3.84 21.16
C THR A 196 0.13 -4.43 21.54
N GLY A 197 -0.55 -5.08 20.58
CA GLY A 197 -1.91 -5.59 20.80
C GLY A 197 -1.97 -6.84 21.68
N GLY A 198 -0.96 -7.72 21.63
CA GLY A 198 -0.87 -8.87 22.52
C GLY A 198 -0.86 -8.45 24.00
N GLY A 199 0.02 -7.51 24.36
CA GLY A 199 0.11 -6.99 25.72
C GLY A 199 -1.16 -6.27 26.18
N ALA A 200 -1.79 -5.49 25.30
CA ALA A 200 -3.06 -4.84 25.64
C ALA A 200 -4.18 -5.86 25.92
N ALA A 201 -4.28 -6.93 25.13
CA ALA A 201 -5.24 -8.00 25.36
C ALA A 201 -4.98 -8.75 26.67
N LEU A 202 -3.71 -9.00 26.97
CA LEU A 202 -3.27 -9.70 28.19
C LEU A 202 -3.56 -8.86 29.45
N LEU A 203 -3.26 -7.56 29.40
CA LEU A 203 -3.62 -6.59 30.45
C LEU A 203 -5.12 -6.49 30.64
N ALA A 204 -5.90 -6.34 29.58
CA ALA A 204 -7.37 -6.26 29.66
C ALA A 204 -8.01 -7.54 30.24
N CYS A 205 -7.37 -8.72 30.06
CA CYS A 205 -7.75 -9.96 30.75
C CYS A 205 -7.31 -10.02 32.22
N GLY A 206 -6.57 -9.02 32.72
CA GLY A 206 -6.01 -8.98 34.06
C GLY A 206 -4.90 -9.99 34.30
N ALA A 207 -4.21 -10.41 33.23
CA ALA A 207 -3.14 -11.42 33.29
C ALA A 207 -1.73 -10.82 33.49
N SER A 208 -1.63 -9.49 33.62
CA SER A 208 -0.42 -8.75 33.96
C SER A 208 -0.82 -7.46 34.69
N LEU A 209 0.12 -6.83 35.42
CA LEU A 209 -0.06 -5.49 35.96
C LEU A 209 0.48 -4.42 35.02
N ILE A 210 1.64 -4.68 34.40
CA ILE A 210 2.33 -3.75 33.50
C ILE A 210 2.75 -4.45 32.21
N GLU A 211 2.50 -3.80 31.08
CA GLU A 211 3.09 -4.15 29.80
C GLU A 211 4.16 -3.13 29.42
N ILE A 212 5.33 -3.64 29.03
CA ILE A 212 6.39 -2.85 28.41
C ILE A 212 6.21 -2.85 26.91
N ALA A 213 6.05 -1.66 26.35
CA ALA A 213 5.70 -1.41 24.96
C ALA A 213 6.72 -0.49 24.29
N THR A 214 6.55 -0.31 22.97
CA THR A 214 7.23 0.75 22.21
C THR A 214 6.20 1.54 21.42
N ASP A 215 6.55 2.79 21.09
CA ASP A 215 5.65 3.71 20.43
C ASP A 215 6.43 4.63 19.46
N LEU A 216 6.22 4.40 18.15
CA LEU A 216 6.69 5.28 17.06
C LEU A 216 5.58 6.17 16.50
N ALA A 217 4.34 5.67 16.51
CA ALA A 217 3.18 6.35 15.93
C ALA A 217 1.86 6.04 16.68
N GLY A 218 1.93 5.58 17.93
CA GLY A 218 0.77 5.14 18.71
C GLY A 218 0.77 3.67 19.10
N SER A 219 1.90 2.96 18.94
CA SER A 219 1.96 1.50 19.12
C SER A 219 1.67 0.98 20.53
N ALA A 220 1.59 1.85 21.54
CA ALA A 220 1.03 1.53 22.86
C ALA A 220 -0.34 2.20 23.08
N ARG A 221 -0.52 3.42 22.57
CA ARG A 221 -1.72 4.24 22.77
C ARG A 221 -2.94 3.74 22.00
N ILE A 222 -2.78 3.23 20.78
CA ILE A 222 -3.85 2.65 19.97
C ILE A 222 -4.35 1.34 20.61
N PRO A 223 -3.49 0.38 21.02
CA PRO A 223 -3.95 -0.77 21.78
C PRO A 223 -4.62 -0.42 23.11
N ALA A 224 -4.10 0.60 23.82
CA ALA A 224 -4.71 1.07 25.06
C ALA A 224 -6.15 1.56 24.85
N HIS A 225 -6.37 2.38 23.82
CA HIS A 225 -7.68 2.84 23.37
C HIS A 225 -8.61 1.68 22.97
N PHE A 226 -8.13 0.75 22.12
CA PHE A 226 -8.97 -0.35 21.60
C PHE A 226 -9.31 -1.40 22.66
N CYS A 227 -8.44 -1.61 23.65
CA CYS A 227 -8.64 -2.59 24.72
C CYS A 227 -9.19 -1.97 26.02
N GLY A 228 -9.38 -0.65 26.08
CA GLY A 228 -9.99 0.04 27.23
C GLY A 228 -9.10 0.00 28.47
N ILE A 229 -7.80 0.23 28.27
CA ILE A 229 -6.77 0.25 29.32
C ILE A 229 -5.96 1.56 29.22
N TYR A 230 -5.04 1.77 30.17
CA TYR A 230 -4.25 2.98 30.26
C TYR A 230 -2.92 2.78 29.56
N GLY A 231 -2.41 3.82 28.90
CA GLY A 231 -1.11 3.81 28.25
C GLY A 231 -0.37 5.12 28.43
N LEU A 232 0.95 5.06 28.57
CA LEU A 232 1.81 6.24 28.62
C LEU A 232 2.99 6.08 27.66
N LYS A 233 3.16 7.06 26.79
CA LYS A 233 4.35 7.22 25.94
C LYS A 233 5.27 8.26 26.57
N GLY A 234 6.49 7.84 26.93
CA GLY A 234 7.53 8.76 27.40
C GLY A 234 8.08 9.67 26.32
N SER A 235 8.89 10.64 26.75
CA SER A 235 9.75 11.44 25.89
C SER A 235 11.04 10.69 25.56
N GLU A 236 11.70 11.15 24.51
CA GLU A 236 12.99 10.63 24.09
C GLU A 236 14.06 10.71 25.19
N GLY A 237 14.67 9.56 25.48
CA GLY A 237 15.70 9.44 26.52
C GLY A 237 15.14 9.32 27.94
N ARG A 238 13.82 9.21 28.14
CA ARG A 238 13.25 9.00 29.48
C ARG A 238 13.43 7.56 29.98
N PHE A 239 13.43 6.59 29.07
CA PHE A 239 13.55 5.16 29.33
C PHE A 239 14.58 4.50 28.40
N PRO A 240 15.18 3.37 28.81
CA PRO A 240 16.15 2.66 27.99
C PRO A 240 15.53 2.14 26.69
N THR A 241 16.23 2.38 25.58
CA THR A 241 15.80 1.95 24.24
C THR A 241 16.95 1.30 23.45
N ALA A 242 18.20 1.43 23.91
CA ALA A 242 19.34 0.80 23.27
C ALA A 242 19.15 -0.72 23.16
N GLN A 243 19.58 -1.29 22.04
CA GLN A 243 19.46 -2.74 21.76
C GLN A 243 18.02 -3.27 21.72
N THR A 244 17.01 -2.41 21.67
CA THR A 244 15.63 -2.81 21.35
C THR A 244 15.55 -3.13 19.86
N GLY A 245 15.11 -4.34 19.50
CA GLY A 245 15.01 -4.73 18.10
C GLY A 245 13.98 -3.88 17.35
N THR A 246 14.37 -3.43 16.15
CA THR A 246 13.56 -2.60 15.25
C THR A 246 13.71 -3.09 13.80
N PRO A 247 12.65 -3.02 12.98
CA PRO A 247 12.73 -3.29 11.54
C PRO A 247 13.45 -2.17 10.75
N VAL A 248 13.70 -1.03 11.40
CA VAL A 248 14.33 0.16 10.79
C VAL A 248 15.46 0.70 11.68
N PRO A 249 16.57 -0.06 11.84
CA PRO A 249 17.73 0.43 12.60
C PRO A 249 18.29 1.72 12.00
N GLY A 250 18.78 2.62 12.87
CA GLY A 250 19.36 3.92 12.47
C GLY A 250 18.34 5.05 12.24
N LEU A 251 17.04 4.83 12.47
CA LEU A 251 16.02 5.89 12.38
C LEU A 251 16.12 6.86 13.57
N GLU A 252 16.97 7.88 13.44
CA GLU A 252 17.17 8.93 14.44
C GLU A 252 16.21 10.12 14.27
N SER A 253 15.60 10.26 13.08
CA SER A 253 14.72 11.38 12.76
C SER A 253 13.34 11.29 13.42
N VAL A 254 12.86 10.08 13.72
CA VAL A 254 11.69 9.86 14.58
C VAL A 254 11.99 8.64 15.43
N ARG A 255 12.50 8.86 16.65
CA ARG A 255 12.95 7.76 17.50
C ARG A 255 11.77 6.92 18.00
N ILE A 256 12.01 5.61 18.10
CA ILE A 256 11.09 4.67 18.72
C ILE A 256 11.21 4.82 20.23
N LEU A 257 10.12 5.17 20.89
CA LEU A 257 10.13 5.47 22.32
C LEU A 257 9.62 4.29 23.13
N ALA A 258 10.15 4.12 24.34
CA ALA A 258 9.55 3.21 25.29
C ALA A 258 8.19 3.76 25.77
N ALA A 259 7.24 2.86 25.93
CA ALA A 259 5.92 3.14 26.43
C ALA A 259 5.49 2.02 27.39
N THR A 260 4.48 2.29 28.21
CA THR A 260 3.95 1.32 29.16
C THR A 260 2.45 1.33 29.14
N MET A 261 1.83 0.19 29.43
CA MET A 261 0.38 0.10 29.62
C MET A 261 0.05 -0.59 30.94
N ALA A 262 -1.09 -0.24 31.52
CA ALA A 262 -1.64 -0.88 32.71
C ALA A 262 -3.17 -0.82 32.72
N ARG A 263 -3.79 -1.46 33.70
CA ARG A 263 -5.25 -1.38 33.90
C ARG A 263 -5.72 -0.18 34.73
N ARG A 264 -4.79 0.53 35.37
CA ARG A 264 -5.06 1.67 36.25
C ARG A 264 -3.96 2.71 36.12
N VAL A 265 -4.29 3.99 36.33
CA VAL A 265 -3.28 5.07 36.26
C VAL A 265 -2.29 4.99 37.42
N GLU A 266 -2.72 4.53 38.60
CA GLU A 266 -1.89 4.41 39.79
C GLU A 266 -0.83 3.33 39.61
N ASP A 267 -1.18 2.22 38.95
CA ASP A 267 -0.24 1.16 38.61
C ASP A 267 0.82 1.66 37.61
N LEU A 268 0.42 2.49 36.62
CA LEU A 268 1.35 3.15 35.71
C LEU A 268 2.29 4.09 36.45
N GLU A 269 1.76 5.01 37.24
CA GLU A 269 2.57 5.98 37.97
C GLU A 269 3.55 5.31 38.93
N GLU A 270 3.09 4.33 39.70
CA GLU A 270 3.92 3.61 40.65
C GLU A 270 5.06 2.86 39.94
N PHE A 271 4.78 2.22 38.80
CA PHE A 271 5.81 1.60 37.96
C PHE A 271 6.84 2.62 37.48
N TRP A 272 6.39 3.75 36.92
CA TRP A 272 7.27 4.80 36.40
C TRP A 272 8.14 5.39 37.50
N ARG A 273 7.56 5.72 38.65
CA ARG A 273 8.25 6.25 39.82
C ARG A 273 9.37 5.32 40.29
N ARG A 274 9.08 4.02 40.39
CA ARG A 274 10.05 3.00 40.81
C ARG A 274 11.16 2.79 39.79
N VAL A 275 10.83 2.65 38.50
CA VAL A 275 11.83 2.43 37.44
C VAL A 275 12.72 3.64 37.22
N VAL A 276 12.15 4.86 37.19
CA VAL A 276 12.96 6.09 37.10
C VAL A 276 13.83 6.25 38.35
N GLY A 277 13.33 5.87 39.53
CA GLY A 277 14.10 5.84 40.78
C GLY A 277 15.34 4.94 40.72
N MET A 278 15.32 3.90 39.86
CA MET A 278 16.48 3.03 39.62
C MET A 278 17.55 3.66 38.70
N ARG A 279 17.37 4.92 38.29
CA ARG A 279 18.30 5.68 37.46
C ARG A 279 18.59 4.98 36.11
N PRO A 280 17.60 4.93 35.18
CA PRO A 280 17.75 4.19 33.93
C PRO A 280 18.98 4.56 33.08
N TRP A 281 19.50 5.78 33.23
CA TRP A 281 20.75 6.24 32.59
C TRP A 281 22.02 5.50 33.04
N VAL A 282 21.98 4.74 34.13
CA VAL A 282 23.07 3.81 34.51
C VAL A 282 23.05 2.55 33.64
N TYR A 283 21.86 2.14 33.18
CA TYR A 283 21.67 0.94 32.36
C TYR A 283 21.86 1.22 30.87
N ASP A 284 21.53 2.43 30.43
CA ASP A 284 21.53 2.85 29.04
C ASP A 284 22.00 4.31 28.90
N PHE A 285 23.13 4.49 28.23
CA PHE A 285 23.77 5.80 28.01
C PHE A 285 22.93 6.77 27.18
N THR A 286 21.88 6.29 26.49
CA THR A 286 20.96 7.14 25.70
C THR A 286 19.92 7.83 26.57
N CYS A 287 19.78 7.45 27.85
CA CYS A 287 18.83 8.07 28.75
C CYS A 287 19.36 9.38 29.33
N VAL A 288 18.46 10.36 29.47
CA VAL A 288 18.72 11.62 30.17
C VAL A 288 18.75 11.36 31.68
N PRO A 289 19.77 11.85 32.41
CA PRO A 289 19.89 11.66 33.85
C PRO A 289 18.92 12.53 34.66
N MET A 290 17.64 12.18 34.57
CA MET A 290 16.54 12.95 35.13
C MET A 290 15.81 12.12 36.20
N PRO A 291 15.87 12.49 37.48
CA PRO A 291 15.15 11.76 38.53
C PRO A 291 13.62 11.93 38.40
N TRP A 292 12.89 11.12 39.16
CA TRP A 292 11.44 11.29 39.31
C TRP A 292 11.17 12.60 40.04
N ARG A 293 10.22 13.40 39.54
CA ARG A 293 9.78 14.62 40.21
C ARG A 293 8.35 14.42 40.72
N PRO A 294 8.10 14.54 42.03
CA PRO A 294 6.75 14.49 42.54
C PRO A 294 5.97 15.70 42.01
N VAL A 295 4.85 15.43 41.37
CA VAL A 295 3.87 16.42 40.93
C VAL A 295 2.55 15.98 41.54
N ASP A 296 1.79 16.90 42.12
CA ASP A 296 0.45 16.62 42.64
C ASP A 296 -0.47 17.79 42.31
N LEU A 297 -1.08 17.71 41.14
CA LEU A 297 -1.95 18.77 40.63
C LEU A 297 -3.29 18.82 41.37
N GLN A 298 -3.68 17.73 42.04
CA GLN A 298 -4.92 17.67 42.80
C GLN A 298 -4.79 18.43 44.13
N GLN A 299 -3.66 18.28 44.81
CA GLN A 299 -3.34 19.02 46.05
C GLN A 299 -3.07 20.50 45.79
N GLU A 300 -2.49 20.86 44.64
CA GLU A 300 -2.29 22.27 44.25
C GLU A 300 -3.61 23.06 44.22
N GLY A 301 -4.75 22.39 43.99
CA GLY A 301 -6.09 22.99 44.02
C GLY A 301 -6.35 24.06 42.94
N ARG A 302 -5.36 24.35 42.09
CA ARG A 302 -5.46 25.34 41.01
C ARG A 302 -6.30 24.80 39.86
N LYS A 303 -7.03 25.69 39.20
CA LYS A 303 -7.78 25.36 37.98
C LYS A 303 -6.84 25.34 36.80
N LEU A 304 -6.63 24.13 36.26
CA LEU A 304 -5.81 23.86 35.09
C LEU A 304 -6.46 24.38 33.80
N LYS A 305 -5.62 24.78 32.83
CA LYS A 305 -6.05 25.16 31.48
C LYS A 305 -5.76 24.06 30.46
N TRP A 306 -6.80 23.59 29.77
CA TRP A 306 -6.75 22.49 28.82
C TRP A 306 -7.04 23.00 27.41
N GLY A 307 -6.14 22.72 26.46
CA GLY A 307 -6.41 22.91 25.04
C GLY A 307 -7.06 21.67 24.44
N VAL A 308 -8.00 21.82 23.51
CA VAL A 308 -8.67 20.67 22.85
C VAL A 308 -8.45 20.72 21.35
N ILE A 309 -7.89 19.64 20.80
CA ILE A 309 -7.83 19.39 19.35
C ILE A 309 -8.98 18.43 19.02
N TRP A 310 -10.01 18.95 18.35
CA TRP A 310 -11.20 18.17 17.98
C TRP A 310 -11.04 17.38 16.68
N ASP A 311 -10.18 17.86 15.79
CA ASP A 311 -9.96 17.32 14.45
C ASP A 311 -8.50 17.61 14.07
N ASP A 312 -7.81 16.63 13.49
CA ASP A 312 -6.46 16.79 12.97
C ASP A 312 -6.42 17.43 11.56
N GLY A 313 -7.60 17.65 10.96
CA GLY A 313 -7.78 18.20 9.62
C GLY A 313 -7.54 17.18 8.49
N ILE A 314 -7.28 15.91 8.83
CA ILE A 314 -7.00 14.83 7.89
C ILE A 314 -8.08 13.76 7.98
N CYS A 315 -8.34 13.26 9.18
CA CYS A 315 -9.30 12.21 9.48
C CYS A 315 -10.09 12.55 10.73
N GLU A 316 -11.22 13.22 10.53
CA GLU A 316 -12.12 13.60 11.63
C GLU A 316 -12.53 12.39 12.49
N PRO A 317 -12.64 12.54 13.82
CA PRO A 317 -13.10 11.46 14.68
C PRO A 317 -14.57 11.11 14.43
N THR A 318 -14.88 9.82 14.47
CA THR A 318 -16.25 9.31 14.42
C THR A 318 -17.10 9.83 15.57
N PRO A 319 -18.45 9.80 15.47
CA PRO A 319 -19.34 10.32 16.51
C PRO A 319 -19.03 9.75 17.90
N ALA A 320 -18.72 8.45 17.98
CA ALA A 320 -18.30 7.79 19.21
C ALA A 320 -17.03 8.40 19.82
N CYS A 321 -15.94 8.51 19.06
CA CYS A 321 -14.69 9.08 19.56
C CYS A 321 -14.83 10.57 19.89
N ARG A 322 -15.56 11.33 19.06
CA ARG A 322 -15.84 12.75 19.32
C ARG A 322 -16.66 12.94 20.60
N ARG A 323 -17.66 12.08 20.85
CA ARG A 323 -18.44 12.07 22.09
C ARG A 323 -17.58 11.73 23.30
N ALA A 324 -16.67 10.76 23.19
CA ALA A 324 -15.76 10.42 24.28
C ALA A 324 -14.91 11.63 24.71
N LEU A 325 -14.37 12.38 23.75
CA LEU A 325 -13.65 13.63 24.02
C LEU A 325 -14.57 14.70 24.65
N ALA A 326 -15.79 14.85 24.14
CA ALA A 326 -16.76 15.82 24.68
C ALA A 326 -17.17 15.52 26.13
N VAL A 327 -17.31 14.24 26.51
CA VAL A 327 -17.60 13.83 27.89
C VAL A 327 -16.49 14.30 28.85
N VAL A 328 -15.22 14.15 28.45
CA VAL A 328 -14.08 14.63 29.25
C VAL A 328 -14.07 16.16 29.36
N VAL A 329 -14.29 16.85 28.24
CA VAL A 329 -14.34 18.33 28.21
C VAL A 329 -15.42 18.85 29.14
N GLU A 330 -16.62 18.26 29.11
CA GLU A 330 -17.73 18.67 29.96
C GLU A 330 -17.45 18.35 31.44
N ALA A 331 -16.90 17.18 31.73
CA ALA A 331 -16.51 16.82 33.09
C ALA A 331 -15.49 17.80 33.68
N LEU A 332 -14.44 18.16 32.92
CA LEU A 332 -13.44 19.14 33.35
C LEU A 332 -14.03 20.54 33.57
N ARG A 333 -14.91 21.00 32.66
CA ARG A 333 -15.62 22.29 32.81
C ARG A 333 -16.52 22.30 34.04
N SER A 334 -17.22 21.22 34.32
CA SER A 334 -18.08 21.09 35.51
C SER A 334 -17.30 21.21 36.82
N GLN A 335 -16.01 20.82 36.82
CA GLN A 335 -15.11 20.98 37.96
C GLN A 335 -14.40 22.35 37.98
N GLY A 336 -14.75 23.27 37.07
CA GLY A 336 -14.22 24.63 37.01
C GLY A 336 -12.84 24.75 36.36
N HIS A 337 -12.37 23.75 35.62
CA HIS A 337 -11.17 23.88 34.78
C HIS A 337 -11.46 24.75 33.55
N GLU A 338 -10.46 25.48 33.08
CA GLU A 338 -10.55 26.23 31.83
C GLU A 338 -10.28 25.26 30.67
N VAL A 339 -11.23 25.14 29.73
CA VAL A 339 -11.08 24.24 28.56
C VAL A 339 -11.37 25.03 27.30
N VAL A 340 -10.34 25.25 26.50
CA VAL A 340 -10.34 26.07 25.28
C VAL A 340 -10.10 25.21 24.04
N ASP A 341 -10.68 25.61 22.92
CA ASP A 341 -10.34 25.01 21.63
C ASP A 341 -8.92 25.44 21.26
N PHE A 342 -8.05 24.47 20.99
CA PHE A 342 -6.66 24.72 20.65
C PHE A 342 -6.44 24.46 19.18
N GLU A 343 -6.03 25.51 18.46
CA GLU A 343 -5.66 25.45 17.05
C GLU A 343 -4.12 25.43 16.94
N PRO A 344 -3.51 24.25 16.76
CA PRO A 344 -2.07 24.15 16.70
C PRO A 344 -1.50 24.45 15.30
N PRO A 345 -0.20 24.77 15.20
CA PRO A 345 0.46 25.03 13.93
C PRO A 345 0.52 23.78 13.01
N ASN A 346 -0.06 23.87 11.81
CA ASN A 346 0.23 23.04 10.64
C ASN A 346 0.37 21.51 10.90
N ILE A 347 -0.60 20.86 11.56
CA ILE A 347 -0.61 19.40 11.81
C ILE A 347 -0.33 18.59 10.53
N ALA A 348 -1.00 18.94 9.42
CA ALA A 348 -0.88 18.25 8.15
C ALA A 348 0.56 18.28 7.59
N GLU A 349 1.26 19.40 7.71
CA GLU A 349 2.66 19.51 7.28
C GLU A 349 3.56 18.63 8.15
N LEU A 350 3.38 18.70 9.47
CA LEU A 350 4.18 17.94 10.43
C LEU A 350 4.03 16.42 10.21
N LEU A 351 2.80 15.93 10.00
CA LEU A 351 2.56 14.52 9.70
C LEU A 351 3.14 14.12 8.33
N THR A 352 3.02 14.98 7.31
CA THR A 352 3.62 14.74 5.99
C THR A 352 5.15 14.61 6.07
N ILE A 353 5.81 15.46 6.86
CA ILE A 353 7.25 15.37 7.13
C ILE A 353 7.55 14.07 7.90
N GLY A 354 6.72 13.72 8.88
CA GLY A 354 6.89 12.50 9.66
C GLY A 354 6.89 11.24 8.82
N TYR A 355 5.90 11.07 7.94
CA TYR A 355 5.85 9.92 7.03
C TYR A 355 7.06 9.88 6.08
N GLN A 356 7.54 11.05 5.61
CA GLN A 356 8.76 11.10 4.79
C GLN A 356 10.01 10.67 5.55
N LEU A 357 10.12 11.03 6.83
CA LEU A 357 11.26 10.69 7.68
C LEU A 357 11.26 9.20 8.06
N VAL A 358 10.10 8.66 8.44
CA VAL A 358 9.96 7.23 8.80
C VAL A 358 10.32 6.31 7.64
N PHE A 359 9.98 6.72 6.41
CA PHE A 359 10.22 5.95 5.20
C PHE A 359 11.25 6.62 4.26
N ALA A 360 12.21 7.37 4.82
CA ALA A 360 13.19 8.13 4.03
C ALA A 360 14.01 7.21 3.10
N GLU A 361 14.28 5.98 3.53
CA GLU A 361 15.01 4.98 2.77
C GLU A 361 14.17 4.26 1.68
N GLY A 362 12.83 4.42 1.72
CA GLY A 362 11.90 3.83 0.74
C GLY A 362 11.36 2.43 1.05
N GLY A 363 11.36 1.99 2.30
CA GLY A 363 10.90 0.66 2.74
C GLY A 363 11.87 -0.50 2.46
N VAL A 364 13.11 -0.22 2.04
CA VAL A 364 14.18 -1.19 1.76
C VAL A 364 14.49 -2.04 2.98
N GLN A 365 14.72 -1.43 4.16
CA GLN A 365 15.08 -2.19 5.37
C GLN A 365 13.96 -3.15 5.79
N VAL A 366 12.71 -2.70 5.68
CA VAL A 366 11.54 -3.53 5.97
C VAL A 366 11.41 -4.66 4.94
N ARG A 367 11.58 -4.37 3.65
CA ARG A 367 11.53 -5.39 2.59
C ARG A 367 12.63 -6.45 2.76
N ASP A 368 13.84 -6.04 3.09
CA ASP A 368 14.99 -6.94 3.28
C ASP A 368 14.87 -7.76 4.58
N ALA A 369 14.01 -7.33 5.51
CA ALA A 369 13.68 -8.06 6.72
C ALA A 369 12.69 -9.21 6.47
N VAL A 370 11.90 -9.18 5.40
CA VAL A 370 10.80 -10.12 5.08
C VAL A 370 11.33 -11.33 4.30
N LEU A 371 10.94 -12.54 4.70
CA LEU A 371 11.34 -13.77 3.99
C LEU A 371 10.57 -13.97 2.68
N PRO A 372 11.16 -14.67 1.68
CA PRO A 372 10.40 -15.12 0.52
C PRO A 372 9.20 -15.98 0.93
N GLY A 373 7.99 -15.55 0.54
CA GLY A 373 6.73 -16.20 0.88
C GLY A 373 6.07 -15.71 2.18
N GLU A 374 6.72 -14.82 2.94
CA GLU A 374 6.12 -14.17 4.11
C GLU A 374 5.08 -13.14 3.69
N THR A 375 3.89 -13.17 4.31
CA THR A 375 2.84 -12.21 3.98
C THR A 375 3.08 -10.90 4.71
N LEU A 376 3.25 -9.83 3.93
CA LEU A 376 3.19 -8.48 4.45
C LEU A 376 1.74 -8.11 4.69
N ASN A 377 1.50 -7.44 5.82
CA ASN A 377 0.20 -6.90 6.11
C ASN A 377 -0.18 -5.82 5.08
N PRO A 378 -1.47 -5.69 4.69
CA PRO A 378 -1.87 -4.86 3.57
C PRO A 378 -1.41 -3.38 3.67
N PRO A 379 -1.56 -2.68 4.82
CA PRO A 379 -1.14 -1.29 4.93
C PRO A 379 0.36 -1.06 4.63
N LEU A 380 1.21 -1.98 5.11
CA LEU A 380 2.66 -1.89 4.88
C LEU A 380 3.01 -2.25 3.43
N LYS A 381 2.38 -3.29 2.88
CA LYS A 381 2.58 -3.69 1.49
C LYS A 381 2.23 -2.56 0.51
N ASP A 382 1.10 -1.89 0.74
CA ASP A 382 0.66 -0.76 -0.08
C ASP A 382 1.63 0.41 0.01
N THR A 383 2.12 0.70 1.22
CA THR A 383 3.12 1.74 1.45
C THR A 383 4.43 1.44 0.70
N ILE A 384 4.98 0.24 0.82
CA ILE A 384 6.21 -0.16 0.11
C ILE A 384 5.99 -0.15 -1.42
N SER A 385 4.82 -0.57 -1.89
CA SER A 385 4.46 -0.53 -3.30
C SER A 385 4.37 0.90 -3.83
N LEU A 386 3.95 1.86 -2.99
CA LEU A 386 3.93 3.28 -3.34
C LEU A 386 5.35 3.85 -3.54
N PHE A 387 6.30 3.41 -2.72
CA PHE A 387 7.71 3.81 -2.84
C PHE A 387 8.35 3.30 -4.13
N SER A 388 8.01 2.09 -4.58
CA SER A 388 8.59 1.49 -5.79
C SER A 388 8.10 2.12 -7.10
N LEU A 389 7.00 2.89 -7.06
CA LEU A 389 6.48 3.58 -8.26
C LEU A 389 7.39 4.73 -8.71
N PRO A 390 7.63 4.90 -10.04
CA PRO A 390 8.36 6.04 -10.57
C PRO A 390 7.73 7.38 -10.17
N ARG A 391 8.56 8.42 -9.94
CA ARG A 391 8.08 9.74 -9.50
C ARG A 391 7.07 10.36 -10.48
N LEU A 392 7.25 10.17 -11.79
CA LEU A 392 6.32 10.67 -12.81
C LEU A 392 4.91 10.07 -12.66
N CYS A 393 4.82 8.77 -12.34
CA CYS A 393 3.56 8.06 -12.13
C CYS A 393 2.83 8.51 -10.86
N LYS A 394 3.51 9.16 -9.91
CA LYS A 394 2.90 9.73 -8.69
C LYS A 394 2.48 11.19 -8.88
N ARG A 395 3.25 11.96 -9.66
CA ARG A 395 2.98 13.38 -9.91
C ARG A 395 1.69 13.62 -10.70
N PHE A 396 1.39 12.77 -11.69
CA PHE A 396 0.21 12.94 -12.52
C PHE A 396 -1.12 12.72 -11.75
N PRO A 397 -1.30 11.62 -11.00
CA PRO A 397 -2.47 11.47 -10.12
C PRO A 397 -2.53 12.54 -9.04
N GLY A 398 -1.40 12.89 -8.42
CA GLY A 398 -1.36 13.94 -7.40
C GLY A 398 -1.80 15.32 -7.95
N TRP A 399 -1.47 15.64 -9.19
CA TRP A 399 -1.95 16.87 -9.85
C TRP A 399 -3.47 16.86 -10.06
N LEU A 400 -4.05 15.72 -10.46
CA LEU A 400 -5.49 15.55 -10.61
C LEU A 400 -6.25 15.62 -9.28
N GLU A 401 -5.66 15.09 -8.21
CA GLU A 401 -6.30 15.00 -6.90
C GLU A 401 -6.23 16.30 -6.09
N ARG A 402 -5.23 17.15 -6.36
CA ARG A 402 -4.95 18.40 -5.63
C ARG A 402 -6.15 19.33 -5.42
N PRO A 403 -7.10 19.52 -6.36
CA PRO A 403 -8.27 20.37 -6.13
C PRO A 403 -9.26 19.80 -5.10
N THR A 404 -9.17 18.50 -4.81
CA THR A 404 -10.16 17.78 -4.02
C THR A 404 -9.61 17.21 -2.71
N ASP A 405 -8.34 16.82 -2.70
CA ASP A 405 -7.63 16.35 -1.53
C ASP A 405 -6.16 16.81 -1.61
N PRO A 406 -5.87 18.06 -1.19
CA PRO A 406 -4.52 18.62 -1.29
C PRO A 406 -3.53 17.90 -0.39
N PHE A 407 -4.00 17.32 0.73
CA PHE A 407 -3.16 16.55 1.64
C PHE A 407 -2.73 15.22 1.00
N ALA A 408 -3.67 14.44 0.46
CA ALA A 408 -3.35 13.20 -0.25
C ALA A 408 -2.41 13.44 -1.44
N ALA A 409 -2.67 14.49 -2.23
CA ALA A 409 -1.80 14.88 -3.34
C ALA A 409 -0.36 15.23 -2.88
N SER A 410 -0.25 15.97 -1.77
CA SER A 410 1.04 16.34 -1.18
C SER A 410 1.80 15.11 -0.66
N LEU A 411 1.10 14.25 0.08
CA LEU A 411 1.66 13.01 0.61
C LEU A 411 2.13 12.09 -0.53
N LEU A 412 1.30 11.88 -1.55
CA LEU A 412 1.63 11.07 -2.73
C LEU A 412 2.88 11.58 -3.45
N ALA A 413 2.99 12.90 -3.62
CA ALA A 413 4.18 13.52 -4.21
C ALA A 413 5.43 13.37 -3.33
N ALA A 414 5.24 13.33 -2.01
CA ALA A 414 6.28 13.24 -1.00
C ALA A 414 6.81 11.81 -0.76
N MET A 415 6.03 10.77 -1.06
CA MET A 415 6.38 9.34 -0.85
C MET A 415 7.36 8.82 -1.92
N HIS A 416 8.64 9.17 -1.75
CA HIS A 416 9.76 8.63 -2.52
C HIS A 416 11.01 8.54 -1.64
N PRO A 417 11.99 7.68 -1.99
CA PRO A 417 13.27 7.64 -1.27
C PRO A 417 13.93 9.03 -1.27
N LYS A 418 14.47 9.41 -0.12
CA LYS A 418 15.12 10.70 0.14
C LYS A 418 16.64 10.52 0.12
N THR A 419 17.32 11.52 -0.41
CA THR A 419 18.76 11.67 -0.21
C THR A 419 19.04 12.16 1.21
N VAL A 420 20.27 11.96 1.67
CA VAL A 420 20.72 12.46 2.99
C VAL A 420 20.50 13.98 3.14
N LEU A 421 20.65 14.75 2.06
CA LEU A 421 20.44 16.20 2.09
C LEU A 421 18.94 16.55 2.24
N GLU A 422 18.06 15.86 1.51
CA GLU A 422 16.61 16.02 1.63
C GLU A 422 16.13 15.61 3.04
N GLU A 423 16.62 14.50 3.57
CA GLU A 423 16.31 14.06 4.94
C GLU A 423 16.73 15.09 5.99
N ARG A 424 17.95 15.63 5.88
CA ARG A 424 18.43 16.69 6.79
C ARG A 424 17.58 17.96 6.70
N ALA A 425 17.14 18.33 5.49
CA ALA A 425 16.24 19.48 5.33
C ALA A 425 14.88 19.24 6.00
N LEU A 426 14.34 18.02 5.89
CA LEU A 426 13.10 17.62 6.58
C LEU A 426 13.27 17.66 8.11
N VAL A 427 14.41 17.20 8.63
CA VAL A 427 14.76 17.28 10.06
C VAL A 427 14.77 18.73 10.54
N VAL A 428 15.41 19.64 9.79
CA VAL A 428 15.43 21.08 10.12
C VAL A 428 14.01 21.65 10.14
N ARG A 429 13.16 21.31 9.16
CA ARG A 429 11.78 21.80 9.11
C ARG A 429 10.92 21.22 10.25
N ARG A 430 11.08 19.95 10.59
CA ARG A 430 10.44 19.32 11.75
C ARG A 430 10.77 20.08 13.03
N ASP A 431 12.04 20.41 13.25
CA ASP A 431 12.46 21.10 14.48
C ASP A 431 11.96 22.55 14.54
N ALA A 432 11.85 23.22 13.40
CA ALA A 432 11.16 24.51 13.32
C ALA A 432 9.67 24.39 13.71
N LEU A 433 8.96 23.39 13.20
CA LEU A 433 7.56 23.15 13.59
C LEU A 433 7.41 22.79 15.07
N ARG A 434 8.36 22.05 15.66
CA ARG A 434 8.40 21.80 17.11
C ARG A 434 8.52 23.10 17.92
N ALA A 435 9.34 24.04 17.46
CA ALA A 435 9.46 25.36 18.08
C ALA A 435 8.16 26.17 17.94
N GLU A 436 7.57 26.22 16.74
CA GLU A 436 6.27 26.88 16.50
C GLU A 436 5.17 26.33 17.44
N TRP A 437 5.11 25.00 17.61
CA TRP A 437 4.20 24.34 18.56
C TRP A 437 4.47 24.73 20.02
N HIS A 438 5.74 24.77 20.41
CA HIS A 438 6.14 25.15 21.76
C HIS A 438 5.75 26.58 22.08
N ASP A 439 5.99 27.51 21.15
CA ASP A 439 5.65 28.91 21.30
C ASP A 439 4.13 29.08 21.39
N ARG A 440 3.37 28.47 20.46
CA ARG A 440 1.90 28.53 20.46
C ARG A 440 1.28 27.96 21.74
N TRP A 441 1.80 26.85 22.25
CA TRP A 441 1.35 26.28 23.53
C TRP A 441 1.64 27.24 24.69
N THR A 442 2.79 27.91 24.68
CA THR A 442 3.21 28.86 25.72
C THR A 442 2.37 30.13 25.69
N GLU A 443 2.09 30.68 24.51
CA GLU A 443 1.22 31.85 24.31
C GLU A 443 -0.19 31.60 24.86
N GLU A 444 -0.74 30.41 24.63
CA GLU A 444 -2.06 30.01 25.15
C GLU A 444 -2.02 29.64 26.64
N ASN A 445 -0.85 29.54 27.24
CA ASN A 445 -0.64 29.16 28.64
C ASN A 445 -1.35 27.84 29.02
N LEU A 446 -1.25 26.82 28.16
CA LEU A 446 -1.92 25.54 28.37
C LEU A 446 -1.13 24.65 29.34
N ASP A 447 -1.83 23.98 30.25
CA ASP A 447 -1.25 22.92 31.08
C ASP A 447 -1.14 21.59 30.31
N PHE A 448 -2.17 21.29 29.52
CA PHE A 448 -2.33 20.04 28.78
C PHE A 448 -3.05 20.28 27.44
N VAL A 449 -2.89 19.34 26.51
CA VAL A 449 -3.70 19.25 25.29
C VAL A 449 -4.45 17.92 25.25
N LEU A 450 -5.75 17.97 24.96
CA LEU A 450 -6.66 16.84 24.83
C LEU A 450 -6.98 16.57 23.37
N THR A 451 -7.06 15.30 23.01
CA THR A 451 -7.56 14.84 21.70
C THR A 451 -8.01 13.38 21.78
N VAL A 452 -8.53 12.82 20.70
CA VAL A 452 -8.75 11.37 20.59
C VAL A 452 -7.43 10.63 20.33
N PRO A 453 -7.25 9.38 20.79
CA PRO A 453 -6.09 8.55 20.43
C PRO A 453 -6.17 8.04 18.97
N HIS A 454 -7.38 7.86 18.44
CA HIS A 454 -7.63 7.37 17.09
C HIS A 454 -8.98 7.90 16.61
N ALA A 455 -9.14 8.11 15.30
CA ALA A 455 -10.42 8.56 14.73
C ALA A 455 -11.60 7.58 14.95
N LEU A 456 -11.31 6.32 15.30
CA LEU A 456 -12.25 5.19 15.29
C LEU A 456 -12.18 4.43 16.61
N PRO A 457 -13.28 3.76 17.03
CA PRO A 457 -13.22 2.66 17.99
C PRO A 457 -12.43 1.46 17.41
N ALA A 458 -12.28 0.39 18.19
CA ALA A 458 -11.61 -0.80 17.71
C ALA A 458 -12.23 -1.33 16.40
N LEU A 459 -11.38 -1.55 15.40
CA LEU A 459 -11.77 -1.91 14.03
C LEU A 459 -12.32 -3.33 13.96
N GLU A 460 -13.19 -3.62 12.99
CA GLU A 460 -13.55 -5.01 12.66
C GLU A 460 -12.33 -5.73 12.08
N ASN A 461 -12.12 -7.00 12.44
CA ASN A 461 -10.96 -7.76 12.02
C ASN A 461 -10.86 -7.86 10.48
N GLY A 462 -9.68 -7.57 9.94
CA GLY A 462 -9.39 -7.64 8.50
C GLY A 462 -9.84 -6.39 7.73
N THR A 463 -10.15 -5.30 8.43
CA THR A 463 -10.56 -4.02 7.81
C THR A 463 -9.53 -2.91 7.96
N GLY A 464 -8.36 -3.21 8.56
CA GLY A 464 -7.26 -2.26 8.77
C GLY A 464 -6.69 -1.67 7.49
N GLU A 465 -6.83 -2.34 6.34
CA GLU A 465 -6.47 -1.76 5.03
C GLU A 465 -7.26 -0.49 4.69
N ARG A 466 -8.52 -0.41 5.15
CA ARG A 466 -9.41 0.73 4.90
C ARG A 466 -9.14 1.85 5.88
N ALA A 467 -8.88 1.51 7.14
CA ALA A 467 -8.42 2.43 8.16
C ALA A 467 -6.88 2.58 8.08
N SER A 468 -6.41 3.30 7.07
CA SER A 468 -4.97 3.53 6.82
C SER A 468 -4.24 4.12 8.04
N LEU A 469 -2.89 4.10 8.01
CA LEU A 469 -2.06 4.73 9.05
C LEU A 469 -2.40 6.21 9.29
N LEU A 470 -3.00 6.89 8.31
CA LEU A 470 -3.43 8.29 8.42
C LEU A 470 -4.59 8.46 9.42
N SER A 471 -5.41 7.44 9.63
CA SER A 471 -6.49 7.47 10.63
C SER A 471 -6.01 7.44 12.08
N ALA A 472 -4.72 7.14 12.28
CA ALA A 472 -3.99 7.19 13.54
C ALA A 472 -3.07 8.43 13.65
N GLY A 473 -3.27 9.47 12.83
CA GLY A 473 -2.47 10.70 12.85
C GLY A 473 -2.39 11.37 14.23
N TYR A 474 -3.47 11.29 15.01
CA TYR A 474 -3.56 11.82 16.38
C TYR A 474 -2.49 11.32 17.33
N THR A 475 -2.08 10.05 17.23
CA THR A 475 -1.01 9.52 18.07
C THR A 475 0.35 9.88 17.49
N PHE A 476 0.53 9.77 16.18
CA PHE A 476 1.80 10.06 15.51
C PHE A 476 2.27 11.51 15.70
N LEU A 477 1.32 12.44 15.79
CA LEU A 477 1.56 13.85 16.10
C LEU A 477 2.49 14.04 17.30
N PHE A 478 2.24 13.36 18.41
CA PHE A 478 3.03 13.52 19.63
C PHE A 478 4.37 12.78 19.61
N ASN A 479 4.58 11.84 18.68
CA ASN A 479 5.92 11.31 18.40
C ASN A 479 6.72 12.35 17.60
N MET A 480 6.08 12.97 16.60
CA MET A 480 6.70 14.03 15.81
C MET A 480 7.10 15.24 16.66
N LEU A 481 6.35 15.55 17.72
CA LEU A 481 6.67 16.63 18.66
C LEU A 481 7.65 16.24 19.79
N ASP A 482 7.90 14.94 19.99
CA ASP A 482 8.56 14.41 21.20
C ASP A 482 7.91 14.90 22.51
N TYR A 483 6.58 14.94 22.51
CA TYR A 483 5.77 15.29 23.68
C TYR A 483 5.29 14.04 24.39
N THR A 484 5.22 14.09 25.71
CA THR A 484 4.63 13.00 26.49
C THR A 484 3.14 12.88 26.16
N ALA A 485 2.65 11.66 25.95
CA ALA A 485 1.23 11.42 25.70
C ALA A 485 0.71 10.21 26.48
N GLY A 486 -0.37 10.40 27.22
CA GLY A 486 -1.11 9.38 27.94
C GLY A 486 -2.47 9.09 27.29
N VAL A 487 -2.97 7.87 27.41
CA VAL A 487 -4.31 7.46 27.02
C VAL A 487 -5.01 6.83 28.21
N LEU A 488 -6.25 7.23 28.46
CA LEU A 488 -7.12 6.62 29.45
C LEU A 488 -8.51 6.34 28.85
N PRO A 489 -9.15 5.23 29.23
CA PRO A 489 -10.51 4.91 28.83
C PRO A 489 -11.53 5.79 29.58
N VAL A 490 -12.59 6.24 28.90
CA VAL A 490 -13.56 7.21 29.46
C VAL A 490 -15.02 6.82 29.27
N THR A 491 -15.38 6.10 28.21
CA THR A 491 -16.75 5.63 27.95
C THR A 491 -16.72 4.42 27.02
N THR A 492 -17.88 3.85 26.69
CA THR A 492 -18.04 2.84 25.63
C THR A 492 -18.90 3.36 24.48
N VAL A 493 -18.85 2.67 23.33
CA VAL A 493 -19.70 2.94 22.16
C VAL A 493 -21.15 2.57 22.45
N ASP A 494 -22.07 3.50 22.18
CA ASP A 494 -23.51 3.29 22.31
C ASP A 494 -24.20 3.44 20.95
N LYS A 495 -24.74 2.32 20.45
CA LYS A 495 -25.47 2.23 19.18
C LYS A 495 -26.67 3.17 19.04
N ARG A 496 -27.20 3.74 20.12
CA ARG A 496 -28.35 4.65 20.09
C ARG A 496 -27.93 6.09 19.80
N VAL A 497 -26.86 6.55 20.45
CA VAL A 497 -26.38 7.93 20.34
C VAL A 497 -25.28 8.08 19.29
N ASP A 498 -24.55 7.01 19.00
CA ASP A 498 -23.41 7.03 18.05
C ASP A 498 -23.81 6.56 16.64
N ALA A 499 -25.09 6.24 16.39
CA ALA A 499 -25.54 5.78 15.09
C ALA A 499 -25.48 6.87 14.02
N LEU A 500 -24.98 6.49 12.84
CA LEU A 500 -25.07 7.32 11.65
C LEU A 500 -26.48 7.30 11.04
N PRO A 501 -26.90 8.37 10.34
CA PRO A 501 -28.09 8.35 9.49
C PRO A 501 -28.04 7.19 8.48
N ARG A 502 -29.19 6.59 8.15
CA ARG A 502 -29.26 5.39 7.27
C ARG A 502 -28.69 5.63 5.87
N ASP A 503 -28.75 6.86 5.40
CA ASP A 503 -28.30 7.32 4.08
C ASP A 503 -26.94 8.01 4.13
N PHE A 504 -26.20 7.96 5.25
CA PHE A 504 -24.95 8.69 5.43
C PHE A 504 -23.89 8.37 4.34
N TYR A 505 -23.77 7.12 3.91
CA TYR A 505 -22.80 6.72 2.89
C TYR A 505 -23.30 6.92 1.45
N THR A 506 -24.61 6.98 1.24
CA THR A 506 -25.23 6.99 -0.11
C THR A 506 -25.69 8.39 -0.53
N SER A 507 -26.10 9.22 0.43
CA SER A 507 -26.68 10.54 0.19
C SER A 507 -25.68 11.49 -0.51
N PRO A 508 -26.10 12.20 -1.58
CA PRO A 508 -25.25 13.16 -2.28
C PRO A 508 -24.82 14.34 -1.40
N THR A 509 -25.62 14.69 -0.39
CA THR A 509 -25.39 15.81 0.53
C THR A 509 -24.73 15.38 1.84
N SER A 510 -24.34 14.11 1.97
CA SER A 510 -23.71 13.65 3.20
C SER A 510 -22.30 14.21 3.36
N ARG A 511 -21.90 14.42 4.61
CA ARG A 511 -20.54 14.84 4.96
C ARG A 511 -19.49 13.85 4.45
N TYR A 512 -19.82 12.56 4.39
CA TYR A 512 -18.96 11.50 3.87
C TYR A 512 -18.44 11.79 2.46
N ARG A 513 -19.26 12.37 1.56
CA ARG A 513 -18.80 12.67 0.19
C ARG A 513 -17.73 13.74 0.13
N GLY A 514 -17.74 14.70 1.05
CA GLY A 514 -16.77 15.80 1.14
C GLY A 514 -15.46 15.44 1.82
N MET A 515 -15.36 14.26 2.45
CA MET A 515 -14.16 13.82 3.17
C MET A 515 -12.99 13.46 2.21
N SER A 516 -11.78 13.55 2.75
CA SER A 516 -10.53 13.07 2.13
C SER A 516 -10.61 11.57 1.83
N GLY A 517 -9.78 11.07 0.91
CA GLY A 517 -9.75 9.64 0.58
C GLY A 517 -9.43 8.76 1.80
N ALA A 518 -8.46 9.21 2.60
CA ALA A 518 -8.06 8.55 3.84
C ALA A 518 -9.18 8.53 4.89
N ALA A 519 -9.87 9.66 5.09
CA ALA A 519 -11.00 9.74 6.01
C ALA A 519 -12.18 8.88 5.54
N LYS A 520 -12.47 8.84 4.24
CA LYS A 520 -13.51 7.95 3.69
C LYS A 520 -13.19 6.48 3.97
N GLY A 521 -11.96 6.05 3.73
CA GLY A 521 -11.50 4.70 4.06
C GLY A 521 -11.75 4.35 5.53
N ALA A 522 -11.31 5.22 6.43
CA ALA A 522 -11.52 5.07 7.87
C ALA A 522 -13.00 5.05 8.27
N TRP A 523 -13.82 5.97 7.75
CA TRP A 523 -15.24 6.04 8.09
C TRP A 523 -16.04 4.87 7.49
N SER A 524 -15.59 4.29 6.37
CA SER A 524 -16.29 3.16 5.71
C SER A 524 -16.41 1.92 6.60
N VAL A 525 -15.55 1.78 7.62
CA VAL A 525 -15.56 0.65 8.57
C VAL A 525 -16.33 0.96 9.85
N TYR A 526 -16.85 2.18 10.01
CA TYR A 526 -17.58 2.58 11.21
C TYR A 526 -19.03 2.08 11.18
N ASP A 527 -19.39 1.28 12.19
CA ASP A 527 -20.74 0.83 12.45
C ASP A 527 -20.98 0.77 13.97
N ALA A 528 -21.72 1.75 14.50
CA ALA A 528 -22.02 1.84 15.92
C ALA A 528 -22.77 0.63 16.49
N ARG A 529 -23.49 -0.15 15.66
CA ARG A 529 -24.19 -1.38 16.11
C ARG A 529 -23.21 -2.53 16.27
N LYS A 530 -22.28 -2.71 15.33
CA LYS A 530 -21.22 -3.73 15.44
C LYS A 530 -20.23 -3.40 16.57
N MET A 531 -19.94 -2.11 16.74
CA MET A 531 -18.96 -1.60 17.70
C MET A 531 -19.53 -1.37 19.11
N HIS A 532 -20.83 -1.60 19.32
CA HIS A 532 -21.49 -1.33 20.60
C HIS A 532 -20.81 -2.05 21.78
N GLY A 533 -20.56 -1.30 22.86
CA GLY A 533 -19.91 -1.80 24.07
C GLY A 533 -18.38 -1.83 24.01
N LEU A 534 -17.76 -1.53 22.86
CA LEU A 534 -16.31 -1.36 22.79
C LEU A 534 -15.88 -0.11 23.57
N PRO A 535 -14.70 -0.14 24.22
CA PRO A 535 -14.19 0.99 24.97
C PRO A 535 -13.77 2.14 24.06
N LEU A 536 -13.80 3.35 24.61
CA LEU A 536 -13.38 4.60 24.00
C LEU A 536 -12.49 5.34 24.98
N GLY A 537 -11.28 5.69 24.54
CA GLY A 537 -10.33 6.49 25.29
C GLY A 537 -10.17 7.91 24.78
N VAL A 538 -9.54 8.72 25.62
CA VAL A 538 -9.08 10.08 25.34
C VAL A 538 -7.57 10.11 25.52
N GLN A 539 -6.90 10.93 24.72
CA GLN A 539 -5.47 11.16 24.80
C GLN A 539 -5.20 12.53 25.45
N ILE A 540 -4.26 12.53 26.39
CA ILE A 540 -3.75 13.72 27.07
C ILE A 540 -2.28 13.88 26.71
N ALA A 541 -1.88 15.06 26.25
CA ALA A 541 -0.50 15.40 25.99
C ALA A 541 0.00 16.45 27.00
N GLY A 542 1.23 16.23 27.48
CA GLY A 542 2.04 17.20 28.20
C GLY A 542 3.28 17.53 27.38
N ARG A 543 4.10 18.46 27.87
CA ARG A 543 5.32 18.83 27.15
C ARG A 543 6.36 17.72 27.25
N ARG A 544 7.45 17.89 26.51
CA ARG A 544 8.62 17.03 26.58
C ARG A 544 9.13 16.94 28.02
N MET A 545 9.39 15.71 28.48
CA MET A 545 9.84 15.36 29.83
C MET A 545 8.86 15.79 30.93
N GLU A 546 7.55 15.69 30.69
CA GLU A 546 6.51 15.96 31.69
C GLU A 546 5.69 14.70 32.00
N GLU A 547 6.31 13.52 32.03
CA GLU A 547 5.61 12.24 32.32
C GLU A 547 4.85 12.24 33.64
N GLU A 548 5.45 12.79 34.69
CA GLU A 548 4.81 12.88 36.00
C GLU A 548 3.56 13.77 35.94
N LYS A 549 3.66 14.89 35.22
CA LYS A 549 2.55 15.82 35.02
C LYS A 549 1.41 15.19 34.21
N VAL A 550 1.72 14.42 33.17
CA VAL A 550 0.70 13.74 32.34
C VAL A 550 -0.04 12.68 33.14
N LEU A 551 0.66 11.90 33.97
CA LEU A 551 0.04 10.94 34.88
C LEU A 551 -0.91 11.61 35.87
N GLU A 552 -0.51 12.75 36.44
CA GLU A 552 -1.39 13.57 37.28
C GLU A 552 -2.59 14.13 36.50
N GLY A 553 -2.37 14.58 35.26
CA GLY A 553 -3.44 15.02 34.37
C GLY A 553 -4.48 13.92 34.10
N MET A 554 -4.03 12.68 33.93
CA MET A 554 -4.90 11.51 33.77
C MET A 554 -5.77 11.29 35.03
N LYS A 555 -5.17 11.38 36.23
CA LYS A 555 -5.93 11.29 37.50
C LYS A 555 -6.95 12.43 37.66
N VAL A 556 -6.60 13.66 37.25
CA VAL A 556 -7.54 14.79 37.26
C VAL A 556 -8.75 14.52 36.37
N VAL A 557 -8.56 13.94 35.18
CA VAL A 557 -9.66 13.55 34.30
C VAL A 557 -10.53 12.46 34.93
N GLU A 558 -9.93 11.43 35.54
CA GLU A 558 -10.70 10.39 36.25
C GLU A 558 -11.52 10.94 37.42
N ALA A 559 -10.93 11.84 38.21
CA ALA A 559 -11.62 12.52 39.30
C ALA A 559 -12.78 13.38 38.77
N ALA A 560 -12.57 14.11 37.68
CA ALA A 560 -13.62 14.92 37.05
C ALA A 560 -14.78 14.07 36.51
N LEU A 561 -14.48 12.94 35.85
CA LEU A 561 -15.50 12.00 35.36
C LEU A 561 -16.28 11.38 36.52
N SER A 562 -15.59 11.04 37.62
CA SER A 562 -16.21 10.50 38.83
C SER A 562 -17.14 11.52 39.48
N ALA A 563 -16.71 12.77 39.60
CA ALA A 563 -17.51 13.86 40.14
C ALA A 563 -18.71 14.23 39.27
N ALA A 564 -18.59 14.07 37.94
CA ALA A 564 -19.70 14.22 36.99
C ALA A 564 -20.69 13.04 36.99
N GLY A 565 -20.44 11.99 37.78
CA GLY A 565 -21.31 10.81 37.87
C GLY A 565 -21.17 9.83 36.70
N THR A 566 -20.10 9.95 35.90
CA THR A 566 -19.80 9.06 34.77
C THR A 566 -18.39 8.44 34.88
N PRO A 567 -18.04 7.79 36.01
CA PRO A 567 -16.74 7.11 36.12
C PRO A 567 -16.65 5.98 35.10
N TYR A 568 -15.49 5.84 34.45
CA TYR A 568 -15.23 4.66 33.65
C TYR A 568 -14.91 3.48 34.57
N ILE A 569 -15.78 2.48 34.58
CA ILE A 569 -15.56 1.25 35.34
C ILE A 569 -15.37 0.11 34.34
N PRO A 570 -14.14 -0.43 34.19
CA PRO A 570 -13.93 -1.58 33.34
C PRO A 570 -14.72 -2.78 33.90
N PRO A 571 -15.43 -3.57 33.05
CA PRO A 571 -16.20 -4.70 33.51
C PRO A 571 -15.31 -5.73 34.19
N ALA A 572 -15.74 -6.22 35.36
CA ALA A 572 -14.99 -7.19 36.17
C ALA A 572 -14.72 -8.52 35.44
N THR A 573 -15.44 -8.81 34.35
CA THR A 573 -15.52 -10.13 33.70
C THR A 573 -15.05 -10.15 32.25
N ILE A 574 -14.22 -9.18 31.78
CA ILE A 574 -13.76 -9.13 30.38
C ILE A 574 -13.23 -10.48 29.91
N CYS A 575 -12.52 -11.28 30.74
CA CYS A 575 -12.00 -12.60 30.35
C CYS A 575 -12.48 -13.81 31.19
N SER A 576 -13.47 -13.67 32.07
CA SER A 576 -13.88 -14.77 32.98
C SER A 576 -15.02 -15.67 32.47
N ALA A 577 -15.81 -15.23 31.49
CA ALA A 577 -16.87 -16.05 30.88
C ALA A 577 -16.44 -16.66 29.53
N PRO A 578 -16.70 -17.96 29.26
CA PRO A 578 -16.48 -18.54 27.94
C PRO A 578 -17.44 -17.92 26.92
N PHE A 579 -16.95 -17.55 25.74
CA PHE A 579 -17.83 -17.17 24.63
C PHE A 579 -18.77 -18.33 24.33
N SER A 580 -20.09 -18.10 24.36
CA SER A 580 -21.08 -19.12 24.05
C SER A 580 -20.74 -19.81 22.72
N LYS A 581 -20.74 -21.14 22.69
CA LYS A 581 -20.42 -21.97 21.51
C LYS A 581 -21.11 -21.43 20.24
N ARG A 582 -20.33 -20.83 19.32
CA ARG A 582 -20.75 -20.64 17.93
C ARG A 582 -20.40 -21.89 17.12
N LYS A 583 -21.37 -22.36 16.33
CA LYS A 583 -21.26 -23.46 15.36
C LYS A 583 -19.98 -23.30 14.54
N SER A 584 -19.14 -24.33 14.53
CA SER A 584 -17.94 -24.39 13.72
C SER A 584 -18.29 -24.23 12.24
N LEU A 585 -17.68 -23.24 11.60
CA LEU A 585 -17.54 -23.23 10.15
C LEU A 585 -16.64 -24.41 9.79
N LYS A 586 -17.22 -25.44 9.18
CA LYS A 586 -16.51 -26.62 8.70
C LYS A 586 -15.44 -26.18 7.70
N ARG A 587 -14.18 -26.49 8.05
CA ARG A 587 -13.04 -26.53 7.13
C ARG A 587 -13.30 -27.67 6.13
N VAL A 588 -13.51 -27.35 4.86
CA VAL A 588 -13.71 -28.36 3.80
C VAL A 588 -12.34 -28.74 3.26
N GLU A 589 -11.85 -29.93 3.63
CA GLU A 589 -10.78 -30.62 2.91
C GLU A 589 -11.40 -31.29 1.67
N ILE A 590 -10.91 -30.95 0.47
CA ILE A 590 -11.29 -31.63 -0.76
C ILE A 590 -10.15 -32.60 -1.13
N SER A 591 -10.47 -33.90 -1.06
CA SER A 591 -9.63 -35.00 -1.51
C SER A 591 -9.85 -35.24 -3.01
N HIS A 592 -8.75 -35.30 -3.78
CA HIS A 592 -8.72 -35.67 -5.19
C HIS A 592 -9.13 -37.13 -5.38
N ARG A 593 -10.19 -37.40 -6.15
CA ARG A 593 -10.28 -38.59 -7.04
C ARG A 593 -11.52 -38.54 -7.95
N THR A 594 -11.29 -39.01 -9.19
CA THR A 594 -12.25 -39.52 -10.20
C THR A 594 -12.55 -38.57 -11.36
N LEU A 595 -11.71 -38.65 -12.38
CA LEU A 595 -11.96 -38.26 -13.77
C LEU A 595 -12.18 -39.55 -14.56
N LEU A 596 -13.30 -39.72 -15.26
CA LEU A 596 -13.45 -40.61 -16.42
C LEU A 596 -14.80 -40.34 -17.14
N ALA A 597 -14.72 -40.38 -18.48
CA ALA A 597 -15.79 -40.44 -19.49
C ALA A 597 -16.28 -39.12 -20.12
N LEU A 598 -15.74 -38.83 -21.32
CA LEU A 598 -16.34 -38.04 -22.41
C LEU A 598 -17.46 -38.84 -23.08
N PRO A 599 -18.38 -38.17 -23.81
CA PRO A 599 -18.42 -38.44 -25.25
C PRO A 599 -18.64 -37.19 -26.14
N VAL A 600 -18.15 -37.34 -27.37
CA VAL A 600 -18.18 -36.42 -28.51
C VAL A 600 -19.56 -36.41 -29.17
N HIS A 601 -20.09 -35.24 -29.55
CA HIS A 601 -21.04 -35.16 -30.68
C HIS A 601 -20.88 -33.87 -31.51
N CYS A 602 -20.76 -34.10 -32.82
CA CYS A 602 -20.65 -33.13 -33.89
C CYS A 602 -22.05 -32.88 -34.49
N GLY A 603 -22.40 -31.63 -34.81
CA GLY A 603 -23.67 -31.29 -35.46
C GLY A 603 -23.75 -29.80 -35.79
N CYS A 604 -23.38 -29.45 -37.03
CA CYS A 604 -23.58 -28.14 -37.64
C CYS A 604 -24.40 -28.36 -38.92
N LEU A 605 -25.25 -27.39 -39.27
CA LEU A 605 -26.21 -27.34 -40.40
C LEU A 605 -27.63 -27.82 -40.08
N ASP A 606 -28.42 -26.92 -39.48
CA ASP A 606 -29.86 -26.75 -39.73
C ASP A 606 -30.41 -25.73 -38.72
N THR A 607 -30.39 -24.42 -39.02
CA THR A 607 -31.21 -23.37 -38.35
C THR A 607 -30.90 -21.98 -38.94
N LEU A 608 -31.42 -21.70 -40.14
CA LEU A 608 -31.39 -20.35 -40.74
C LEU A 608 -32.79 -19.72 -40.90
N ALA A 609 -33.82 -20.27 -40.25
CA ALA A 609 -35.19 -19.78 -40.38
C ALA A 609 -36.02 -19.97 -39.09
N ALA A 610 -35.72 -19.24 -38.03
CA ALA A 610 -36.66 -18.98 -36.94
C ALA A 610 -36.24 -17.73 -36.13
N GLY A 611 -37.14 -16.75 -36.05
CA GLY A 611 -36.90 -15.47 -35.41
C GLY A 611 -36.91 -15.49 -33.88
N SER A 612 -36.15 -14.55 -33.32
CA SER A 612 -36.39 -13.83 -32.05
C SER A 612 -36.65 -14.60 -30.74
N GLY A 613 -36.36 -15.90 -30.64
CA GLY A 613 -36.55 -16.66 -29.39
C GLY A 613 -35.38 -17.55 -28.92
N PHE A 614 -34.34 -17.74 -29.73
CA PHE A 614 -33.42 -18.88 -29.53
C PHE A 614 -32.21 -18.63 -28.62
N TRP A 615 -31.89 -17.38 -28.28
CA TRP A 615 -30.69 -17.08 -27.47
C TRP A 615 -30.95 -16.95 -25.96
N MET A 616 -32.19 -17.25 -25.50
CA MET A 616 -32.61 -17.16 -24.10
C MET A 616 -32.98 -18.52 -23.47
N ASP A 617 -32.66 -19.64 -24.12
CA ASP A 617 -32.64 -20.93 -23.43
C ASP A 617 -31.28 -21.10 -22.77
N ALA A 618 -31.29 -21.42 -21.48
CA ALA A 618 -30.13 -21.47 -20.59
C ALA A 618 -28.96 -22.23 -21.22
N LEU A 619 -27.92 -21.49 -21.65
CA LEU A 619 -26.66 -22.06 -22.13
C LEU A 619 -26.14 -23.03 -21.07
N SER A 620 -25.89 -24.28 -21.45
CA SER A 620 -25.29 -25.25 -20.54
C SER A 620 -23.89 -24.76 -20.13
N GLU A 621 -23.48 -25.09 -18.91
CA GLU A 621 -22.18 -24.71 -18.35
C GLU A 621 -21.02 -25.12 -19.26
N GLU A 622 -21.16 -26.26 -19.94
CA GLU A 622 -20.20 -26.81 -20.89
C GLU A 622 -20.08 -25.99 -22.18
N THR A 623 -21.21 -25.49 -22.72
CA THR A 623 -21.22 -24.60 -23.89
C THR A 623 -20.60 -23.24 -23.58
N ILE A 624 -20.82 -22.69 -22.39
CA ILE A 624 -20.18 -21.45 -21.93
C ILE A 624 -18.66 -21.61 -21.86
N GLN A 625 -18.18 -22.70 -21.26
CA GLN A 625 -16.74 -23.00 -21.17
C GLN A 625 -16.09 -23.16 -22.55
N TYR A 626 -16.77 -23.84 -23.48
CA TYR A 626 -16.29 -23.98 -24.86
C TYR A 626 -16.18 -22.62 -25.58
N HIS A 627 -17.22 -21.79 -25.52
CA HIS A 627 -17.19 -20.46 -26.13
C HIS A 627 -16.12 -19.53 -25.52
N LEU A 628 -15.89 -19.63 -24.20
CA LEU A 628 -14.82 -18.90 -23.52
C LEU A 628 -13.44 -19.35 -23.97
N LEU A 629 -13.21 -20.67 -24.09
CA LEU A 629 -11.95 -21.21 -24.60
C LEU A 629 -11.68 -20.73 -26.03
N VAL A 630 -12.68 -20.80 -26.90
CA VAL A 630 -12.60 -20.31 -28.29
C VAL A 630 -12.28 -18.81 -28.30
N SER A 631 -12.98 -18.00 -27.52
CA SER A 631 -12.72 -16.57 -27.43
C SER A 631 -11.30 -16.26 -26.94
N ARG A 632 -10.79 -17.01 -25.96
CA ARG A 632 -9.42 -16.84 -25.43
C ARG A 632 -8.35 -17.21 -26.45
N LEU A 633 -8.52 -18.31 -27.17
CA LEU A 633 -7.61 -18.73 -28.23
C LEU A 633 -7.56 -17.71 -29.38
N LEU A 634 -8.72 -17.16 -29.75
CA LEU A 634 -8.81 -16.12 -30.78
C LEU A 634 -8.10 -14.81 -30.39
N VAL A 635 -7.95 -14.52 -29.09
CA VAL A 635 -7.24 -13.34 -28.58
C VAL A 635 -5.73 -13.58 -28.41
N LEU A 636 -5.29 -14.83 -28.23
CA LEU A 636 -3.88 -15.19 -28.16
C LEU A 636 -3.22 -15.26 -29.56
N SER A 637 -3.98 -15.70 -30.56
CA SER A 637 -3.49 -15.83 -31.94
C SER A 637 -2.91 -14.53 -32.56
N PRO A 638 -3.49 -13.32 -32.37
CA PRO A 638 -2.96 -12.08 -32.91
C PRO A 638 -1.70 -11.63 -32.17
N PHE A 639 -1.59 -11.93 -30.87
CA PHE A 639 -0.37 -11.64 -30.12
C PHE A 639 0.82 -12.47 -30.63
N ALA A 640 0.60 -13.77 -30.88
CA ALA A 640 1.63 -14.62 -31.49
C ALA A 640 2.03 -14.11 -32.89
N LEU A 641 1.06 -13.68 -33.69
CA LEU A 641 1.31 -13.07 -35.00
C LEU A 641 2.11 -11.78 -34.89
N LEU A 642 1.80 -10.93 -33.91
CA LEU A 642 2.53 -9.68 -33.66
C LEU A 642 3.98 -9.96 -33.25
N VAL A 643 4.22 -10.84 -32.27
CA VAL A 643 5.58 -11.21 -31.83
C VAL A 643 6.39 -11.81 -32.98
N TYR A 644 5.78 -12.69 -33.77
CA TYR A 644 6.43 -13.29 -34.94
C TYR A 644 6.81 -12.23 -35.98
N GLU A 645 5.92 -11.27 -36.23
CA GLU A 645 6.19 -10.22 -37.21
C GLU A 645 7.25 -9.22 -36.73
N TYR A 646 7.29 -8.90 -35.43
CA TYR A 646 8.41 -8.16 -34.82
C TYR A 646 9.73 -8.87 -35.04
N ALA A 647 9.79 -10.18 -34.77
CA ALA A 647 11.01 -10.96 -34.98
C ALA A 647 11.48 -10.96 -36.44
N LEU A 648 10.56 -10.94 -37.40
CA LEU A 648 10.87 -10.94 -38.83
C LEU A 648 11.34 -9.59 -39.40
N THR A 649 10.97 -8.47 -38.77
CA THR A 649 11.18 -7.13 -39.35
C THR A 649 12.06 -6.24 -38.48
N LEU A 650 12.55 -6.76 -37.35
CA LEU A 650 13.40 -6.03 -36.41
C LEU A 650 14.73 -5.56 -37.04
N ASP A 651 15.32 -6.37 -37.91
CA ASP A 651 16.56 -6.03 -38.63
C ASP A 651 16.35 -4.86 -39.61
N GLU A 652 15.24 -4.89 -40.35
CA GLU A 652 14.82 -3.80 -41.24
C GLU A 652 14.46 -2.55 -40.43
N GLU A 653 13.81 -2.71 -39.28
CA GLU A 653 13.44 -1.61 -38.39
C GLU A 653 14.68 -0.91 -37.80
N ILE A 654 15.64 -1.70 -37.32
CA ILE A 654 16.90 -1.19 -36.77
C ILE A 654 17.67 -0.43 -37.85
N SER A 655 17.80 -1.00 -39.05
CA SER A 655 18.57 -0.38 -40.14
C SER A 655 17.90 0.85 -40.76
N ARG A 656 16.57 0.93 -40.78
CA ARG A 656 15.82 2.00 -41.48
C ARG A 656 15.32 3.11 -40.55
N TYR A 657 15.09 2.83 -39.27
CA TYR A 657 14.54 3.79 -38.31
C TYR A 657 15.45 4.02 -37.10
N TRP A 658 16.10 2.99 -36.55
CA TRP A 658 16.90 3.14 -35.34
C TRP A 658 18.25 3.79 -35.64
N GLY A 659 18.62 4.83 -34.89
CA GLY A 659 19.87 5.57 -35.09
C GLY A 659 19.79 6.75 -36.09
N LYS A 660 18.61 7.07 -36.63
CA LYS A 660 18.35 8.28 -37.43
C LYS A 660 17.58 9.34 -36.63
N ARG A 661 17.64 10.61 -37.04
CA ARG A 661 16.90 11.72 -36.38
C ARG A 661 15.37 11.48 -36.46
N LEU A 662 14.65 11.88 -35.40
CA LEU A 662 13.22 11.59 -35.22
C LEU A 662 12.36 12.51 -36.11
N THR A 663 11.89 11.99 -37.25
CA THR A 663 10.97 12.68 -38.17
C THR A 663 9.50 12.40 -37.84
N TRP A 664 8.56 13.18 -38.39
CA TRP A 664 7.12 12.94 -38.23
C TRP A 664 6.69 11.55 -38.74
N GLY A 665 7.24 11.12 -39.89
CA GLY A 665 7.03 9.75 -40.40
C GLY A 665 7.58 8.67 -39.48
N ALA A 666 8.74 8.89 -38.87
CA ALA A 666 9.29 7.98 -37.86
C ALA A 666 8.45 7.93 -36.58
N SER A 667 7.93 9.07 -36.15
CA SER A 667 7.06 9.16 -34.96
C SER A 667 5.74 8.41 -35.16
N LEU A 668 5.10 8.55 -36.34
CA LEU A 668 3.89 7.81 -36.68
C LEU A 668 4.16 6.30 -36.82
N PHE A 669 5.33 5.92 -37.36
CA PHE A 669 5.76 4.53 -37.40
C PHE A 669 5.91 3.94 -36.00
N TYR A 670 6.67 4.58 -35.11
CA TYR A 670 6.86 4.11 -33.73
C TYR A 670 5.55 4.03 -32.95
N LEU A 671 4.70 5.04 -33.08
CA LEU A 671 3.41 5.07 -32.40
C LEU A 671 2.50 3.94 -32.91
N ASN A 672 2.40 3.71 -34.22
CA ASN A 672 1.56 2.64 -34.78
C ASN A 672 2.08 1.25 -34.42
N ARG A 673 3.41 1.10 -34.46
CA ARG A 673 4.12 -0.16 -34.22
C ARG A 673 3.98 -0.58 -32.76
N TYR A 674 4.45 0.23 -31.82
CA TYR A 674 4.56 -0.17 -30.41
C TYR A 674 3.27 -0.04 -29.61
N LEU A 675 2.34 0.82 -30.04
CA LEU A 675 1.02 0.89 -29.40
C LEU A 675 0.32 -0.48 -29.49
N ALA A 676 0.31 -1.15 -30.65
CA ALA A 676 -0.24 -2.50 -30.84
C ALA A 676 0.32 -3.56 -29.86
N LEU A 677 1.60 -3.45 -29.51
CA LEU A 677 2.25 -4.33 -28.54
C LEU A 677 1.75 -4.05 -27.12
N PHE A 678 1.73 -2.79 -26.69
CA PHE A 678 1.24 -2.42 -25.36
C PHE A 678 -0.26 -2.71 -25.17
N GLY A 679 -1.06 -2.65 -26.24
CA GLY A 679 -2.48 -2.97 -26.20
C GLY A 679 -2.81 -4.44 -25.94
N THR A 680 -1.94 -5.36 -26.34
CA THR A 680 -2.19 -6.81 -26.26
C THR A 680 -1.58 -7.47 -25.02
N VAL A 681 -0.52 -6.88 -24.44
CA VAL A 681 0.18 -7.40 -23.25
C VAL A 681 -0.73 -7.58 -22.02
N PRO A 682 -1.61 -6.62 -21.63
CA PRO A 682 -2.47 -6.79 -20.47
C PRO A 682 -3.45 -7.98 -20.59
N VAL A 683 -3.93 -8.30 -21.80
CA VAL A 683 -4.85 -9.44 -22.02
C VAL A 683 -4.14 -10.76 -21.92
N VAL A 684 -2.93 -10.82 -22.47
CA VAL A 684 -2.10 -12.03 -22.39
C VAL A 684 -1.67 -12.26 -20.94
N ALA A 685 -1.37 -11.19 -20.18
CA ALA A 685 -1.11 -11.29 -18.75
C ALA A 685 -2.34 -11.78 -17.98
N GLU A 686 -3.54 -11.26 -18.25
CA GLU A 686 -4.79 -11.76 -17.67
C GLU A 686 -5.02 -13.24 -17.99
N PHE A 687 -4.73 -13.66 -19.23
CA PHE A 687 -4.86 -15.05 -19.67
C PHE A 687 -3.86 -16.01 -19.01
N LEU A 688 -2.58 -15.61 -18.91
CA LEU A 688 -1.51 -16.46 -18.35
C LEU A 688 -1.51 -16.50 -16.82
N LEU A 689 -2.04 -15.47 -16.15
CA LEU A 689 -2.08 -15.37 -14.69
C LEU A 689 -3.37 -15.93 -14.08
N SER A 690 -4.39 -16.22 -14.89
CA SER A 690 -5.65 -16.82 -14.44
C SER A 690 -5.54 -18.34 -14.28
N THR A 691 -4.81 -18.81 -13.29
CA THR A 691 -4.86 -20.21 -12.83
C THR A 691 -5.92 -20.37 -11.76
N ASP A 692 -7.10 -20.88 -12.16
CA ASP A 692 -8.09 -21.67 -11.39
C ASP A 692 -9.54 -21.36 -11.82
N ASP A 693 -10.31 -22.43 -12.07
CA ASP A 693 -11.77 -22.55 -12.24
C ASP A 693 -12.55 -21.27 -12.69
N PRO A 694 -12.94 -21.12 -13.98
CA PRO A 694 -13.56 -19.90 -14.52
C PRO A 694 -14.93 -19.52 -13.93
N LEU A 695 -15.53 -20.40 -13.12
CA LEU A 695 -16.81 -20.18 -12.45
C LEU A 695 -16.66 -19.99 -10.93
N LYS A 696 -15.44 -20.04 -10.40
CA LYS A 696 -15.17 -19.75 -8.99
C LYS A 696 -14.11 -18.66 -8.86
N GLN A 697 -14.64 -17.47 -8.66
CA GLN A 697 -14.00 -16.22 -8.25
C GLN A 697 -13.50 -15.32 -9.39
N PRO A 698 -13.81 -14.00 -9.32
CA PRO A 698 -13.11 -13.04 -10.16
C PRO A 698 -11.64 -13.05 -9.74
N VAL A 699 -10.74 -13.29 -10.71
CA VAL A 699 -9.30 -13.03 -10.52
C VAL A 699 -9.16 -11.55 -10.17
N ARG A 700 -8.93 -11.26 -8.87
CA ARG A 700 -8.48 -9.94 -8.44
C ARG A 700 -7.05 -9.78 -8.94
N VAL A 701 -6.89 -9.30 -10.17
CA VAL A 701 -5.67 -8.61 -10.54
C VAL A 701 -5.67 -7.34 -9.69
N VAL A 702 -4.88 -7.36 -8.62
CA VAL A 702 -4.67 -6.21 -7.75
C VAL A 702 -3.99 -5.14 -8.60
N VAL A 703 -4.78 -4.19 -9.08
CA VAL A 703 -4.25 -2.98 -9.69
C VAL A 703 -3.50 -2.24 -8.58
N PRO A 704 -2.25 -1.81 -8.79
CA PRO A 704 -1.52 -1.03 -7.81
C PRO A 704 -2.37 0.17 -7.34
N PRO A 705 -2.36 0.51 -6.03
CA PRO A 705 -3.18 1.58 -5.44
C PRO A 705 -3.15 2.94 -6.18
N ALA A 706 -2.08 3.22 -6.94
CA ALA A 706 -1.95 4.41 -7.78
C ALA A 706 -3.09 4.60 -8.81
N TRP A 707 -3.78 3.53 -9.22
CA TRP A 707 -4.91 3.62 -10.15
C TRP A 707 -6.27 3.63 -9.44
N HIS A 708 -6.33 3.25 -8.17
CA HIS A 708 -7.56 3.37 -7.37
C HIS A 708 -7.93 4.84 -7.10
N LEU A 709 -6.94 5.74 -7.16
CA LEU A 709 -7.12 7.19 -7.09
C LEU A 709 -7.78 7.82 -8.34
N LEU A 710 -7.75 7.13 -9.49
CA LEU A 710 -8.27 7.66 -10.76
C LEU A 710 -9.77 7.37 -10.96
N ILE A 711 -10.38 6.42 -10.25
CA ILE A 711 -11.74 5.94 -10.53
C ILE A 711 -12.60 6.02 -9.25
N ARG A 712 -13.30 7.14 -9.12
CA ARG A 712 -14.03 7.63 -7.92
C ARG A 712 -15.31 6.87 -7.50
N THR A 713 -15.42 5.56 -7.71
CA THR A 713 -16.62 4.81 -7.30
C THR A 713 -16.30 3.35 -6.94
N ASP A 714 -16.87 2.86 -5.83
CA ASP A 714 -17.06 1.43 -5.55
C ASP A 714 -17.94 0.83 -6.65
N VAL A 715 -17.31 0.48 -7.75
CA VAL A 715 -17.83 -0.42 -8.75
C VAL A 715 -16.76 -1.49 -8.85
N THR A 716 -17.14 -2.75 -8.69
CA THR A 716 -16.35 -3.91 -9.06
C THR A 716 -15.94 -3.78 -10.53
N PHE A 717 -14.85 -3.06 -10.78
CA PHE A 717 -14.34 -2.77 -12.10
C PHE A 717 -13.55 -3.98 -12.57
N TYR A 718 -14.05 -4.62 -13.62
CA TYR A 718 -13.28 -5.41 -14.58
C TYR A 718 -12.44 -4.42 -15.41
N PRO A 719 -11.17 -4.12 -15.08
CA PRO A 719 -10.46 -2.94 -15.60
C PRO A 719 -9.88 -3.15 -17.00
N ALA A 720 -9.83 -4.38 -17.50
CA ALA A 720 -9.28 -4.69 -18.81
C ALA A 720 -10.20 -4.26 -19.97
N CYS A 721 -11.53 -4.29 -19.76
CA CYS A 721 -12.50 -4.07 -20.84
C CYS A 721 -12.53 -2.61 -21.36
N PRO A 722 -12.55 -1.57 -20.49
CA PRO A 722 -12.47 -0.19 -20.95
C PRO A 722 -11.12 0.11 -21.61
N TYR A 723 -10.02 -0.41 -21.04
CA TYR A 723 -8.68 -0.27 -21.63
C TYR A 723 -8.64 -0.80 -23.06
N HIS A 724 -9.20 -1.98 -23.32
CA HIS A 724 -9.30 -2.55 -24.66
C HIS A 724 -10.05 -1.67 -25.65
N ILE A 725 -11.16 -1.10 -25.22
CA ILE A 725 -12.01 -0.25 -26.06
C ILE A 725 -11.27 1.05 -26.39
N TYR A 726 -10.66 1.72 -25.39
CA TYR A 726 -9.87 2.93 -25.63
C TYR A 726 -8.65 2.66 -26.52
N PHE A 727 -7.97 1.55 -26.27
CA PHE A 727 -6.82 1.12 -27.06
C PHE A 727 -7.19 0.90 -28.53
N ALA A 728 -8.28 0.16 -28.77
CA ALA A 728 -8.81 -0.07 -30.11
C ALA A 728 -9.14 1.24 -30.82
N LEU A 729 -9.82 2.17 -30.14
CA LEU A 729 -10.17 3.48 -30.69
C LEU A 729 -8.94 4.31 -31.07
N VAL A 730 -7.95 4.42 -30.18
CA VAL A 730 -6.72 5.19 -30.47
C VAL A 730 -5.94 4.56 -31.62
N SER A 731 -5.84 3.23 -31.65
CA SER A 731 -5.18 2.52 -32.75
C SER A 731 -5.86 2.79 -34.08
N GLN A 732 -7.19 2.79 -34.12
CA GLN A 732 -7.93 3.04 -35.36
C GLN A 732 -7.85 4.49 -35.86
N ILE A 733 -7.81 5.47 -34.95
CA ILE A 733 -7.58 6.87 -35.32
C ILE A 733 -6.19 7.02 -35.96
N LEU A 734 -5.18 6.41 -35.36
CA LEU A 734 -3.82 6.48 -35.86
C LEU A 734 -3.68 5.84 -37.26
N VAL A 735 -4.30 4.67 -37.45
CA VAL A 735 -4.39 3.99 -38.74
C VAL A 735 -5.07 4.89 -39.79
N ALA A 736 -6.21 5.48 -39.46
CA ALA A 736 -6.93 6.38 -40.37
C ALA A 736 -6.09 7.60 -40.79
N VAL A 737 -5.35 8.20 -39.85
CA VAL A 737 -4.43 9.31 -40.14
C VAL A 737 -3.35 8.90 -41.14
N ILE A 738 -2.69 7.75 -40.91
CA ILE A 738 -1.63 7.24 -41.79
C ILE A 738 -2.16 6.94 -43.20
N LEU A 739 -3.35 6.35 -43.30
CA LEU A 739 -3.98 6.05 -44.59
C LEU A 739 -4.40 7.32 -45.34
N LEU A 740 -4.87 8.33 -44.62
CA LEU A 740 -5.27 9.62 -45.21
C LEU A 740 -4.04 10.40 -45.72
N THR A 741 -2.95 10.46 -44.95
CA THR A 741 -1.70 11.07 -45.38
C THR A 741 -1.10 10.35 -46.59
N ARG A 742 -1.18 9.02 -46.62
CA ARG A 742 -0.68 8.21 -47.74
C ARG A 742 -1.50 8.40 -49.01
N THR A 743 -2.83 8.33 -48.92
CA THR A 743 -3.70 8.52 -50.11
C THR A 743 -3.60 9.95 -50.66
N TYR A 744 -3.40 10.93 -49.78
CA TYR A 744 -3.11 12.30 -50.19
C TYR A 744 -1.80 12.41 -50.97
N ALA A 745 -0.74 11.75 -50.50
CA ALA A 745 0.54 11.69 -51.20
C ALA A 745 0.43 10.93 -52.54
N LEU A 746 -0.29 9.81 -52.58
CA LEU A 746 -0.48 8.97 -53.78
C LEU A 746 -1.17 9.71 -54.94
N TYR A 747 -2.03 10.67 -54.60
CA TYR A 747 -2.73 11.52 -55.56
C TYR A 747 -2.10 12.91 -55.71
N GLU A 748 -0.77 13.01 -55.51
CA GLU A 748 0.02 14.21 -55.83
C GLU A 748 -0.48 15.45 -55.09
N ARG A 749 -0.87 15.30 -53.83
CA ARG A 749 -1.39 16.38 -52.98
C ARG A 749 -2.71 16.99 -53.48
N ASN A 750 -3.51 16.23 -54.22
CA ASN A 750 -4.83 16.66 -54.69
C ASN A 750 -5.82 16.88 -53.52
N LYS A 751 -6.17 18.15 -53.29
CA LYS A 751 -7.07 18.58 -52.20
C LYS A 751 -8.50 18.05 -52.34
N VAL A 752 -8.95 17.71 -53.54
CA VAL A 752 -10.29 17.15 -53.77
C VAL A 752 -10.36 15.72 -53.23
N ILE A 753 -9.33 14.92 -53.47
CA ILE A 753 -9.24 13.55 -52.95
C ILE A 753 -9.12 13.57 -51.42
N LEU A 754 -8.33 14.51 -50.87
CA LEU A 754 -8.24 14.73 -49.41
C LEU A 754 -9.59 15.13 -48.79
N GLY A 755 -10.31 16.06 -49.42
CA GLY A 755 -11.64 16.48 -48.95
C GLY A 755 -12.66 15.36 -49.00
N LEU A 756 -12.60 14.50 -50.04
CA LEU A 756 -13.46 13.33 -50.17
C LEU A 756 -13.18 12.29 -49.09
N THR A 757 -11.91 11.91 -48.88
CA THR A 757 -11.56 10.88 -47.89
C THR A 757 -11.78 11.37 -46.45
N LEU A 758 -11.48 12.65 -46.17
CA LEU A 758 -11.75 13.27 -44.88
C LEU A 758 -13.27 13.39 -44.63
N GLY A 759 -14.05 13.74 -45.65
CA GLY A 759 -15.51 13.80 -45.58
C GLY A 759 -16.14 12.45 -45.23
N VAL A 760 -15.67 11.36 -45.86
CA VAL A 760 -16.10 9.99 -45.55
C VAL A 760 -15.76 9.60 -44.11
N LEU A 761 -14.55 9.95 -43.64
CA LEU A 761 -14.11 9.68 -42.27
C LEU A 761 -14.95 10.43 -41.22
N VAL A 762 -15.20 11.73 -41.43
CA VAL A 762 -16.00 12.56 -40.52
C VAL A 762 -17.47 12.12 -40.52
N ALA A 763 -18.03 11.82 -41.69
CA ALA A 763 -19.39 11.30 -41.79
C ALA A 763 -19.54 9.96 -41.06
N GLY A 764 -18.60 9.02 -41.27
CA GLY A 764 -18.61 7.70 -40.64
C GLY A 764 -18.43 7.73 -39.11
N THR A 765 -17.55 8.59 -38.60
CA THR A 765 -17.35 8.78 -37.15
C THR A 765 -18.55 9.44 -36.50
N THR A 766 -19.14 10.45 -37.14
CA THR A 766 -20.35 11.13 -36.64
C THR A 766 -21.55 10.19 -36.63
N SER A 767 -21.76 9.40 -37.69
CA SER A 767 -22.84 8.40 -37.72
C SER A 767 -22.67 7.33 -36.64
N SER A 768 -21.44 6.85 -36.43
CA SER A 768 -21.15 5.85 -35.38
C SER A 768 -21.39 6.39 -33.98
N ALA A 769 -20.98 7.63 -33.70
CA ALA A 769 -21.24 8.29 -32.42
C ALA A 769 -22.75 8.48 -32.17
N ILE A 770 -23.51 8.85 -33.20
CA ILE A 770 -24.97 8.99 -33.12
C ILE A 770 -25.63 7.63 -32.85
N ILE A 771 -25.29 6.59 -33.61
CA ILE A 771 -25.85 5.22 -33.45
C ILE A 771 -25.59 4.68 -32.04
N LEU A 772 -24.38 4.91 -31.49
CA LEU A 772 -24.02 4.48 -30.14
C LEU A 772 -24.68 5.35 -29.04
N SER A 773 -25.02 6.61 -29.33
CA SER A 773 -25.61 7.55 -28.36
C SER A 773 -27.12 7.39 -28.14
N ILE A 774 -27.88 6.97 -29.16
CA ILE A 774 -29.35 6.90 -29.14
C ILE A 774 -29.88 5.77 -28.22
N GLY A 775 -29.03 4.83 -27.82
CA GLY A 775 -29.43 3.54 -27.25
C GLY A 775 -29.27 3.31 -25.74
N ARG A 776 -29.17 4.35 -24.88
CA ARG A 776 -28.93 4.22 -23.42
C ARG A 776 -30.11 3.66 -22.59
N ARG A 777 -30.75 2.55 -23.00
CA ARG A 777 -31.55 1.74 -22.06
C ARG A 777 -30.63 0.74 -21.36
N ARG A 778 -30.85 0.51 -20.05
CA ARG A 778 -30.12 -0.49 -19.26
C ARG A 778 -30.52 -1.88 -19.76
N ASP A 779 -29.63 -2.54 -20.49
CA ASP A 779 -29.81 -3.93 -20.91
C ASP A 779 -29.66 -4.85 -19.68
N THR A 780 -30.65 -5.71 -19.45
CA THR A 780 -30.68 -6.70 -18.35
C THR A 780 -30.02 -7.99 -18.82
N LEU A 781 -28.69 -8.06 -18.78
CA LEU A 781 -27.95 -9.32 -18.89
C LEU A 781 -27.82 -9.97 -17.51
N ASP A 782 -27.83 -11.31 -17.49
CA ASP A 782 -27.68 -12.11 -16.26
C ASP A 782 -26.32 -11.81 -15.59
N GLU A 783 -26.32 -11.59 -14.26
CA GLU A 783 -25.15 -11.17 -13.46
C GLU A 783 -23.96 -12.14 -13.62
N ARG A 784 -24.22 -13.41 -13.95
CA ARG A 784 -23.22 -14.46 -14.17
C ARG A 784 -22.41 -14.28 -15.46
N LEU A 785 -22.97 -13.62 -16.48
CA LEU A 785 -22.29 -13.36 -17.75
C LEU A 785 -21.41 -12.11 -17.69
N HIS A 786 -21.76 -11.15 -16.83
CA HIS A 786 -20.94 -9.97 -16.54
C HIS A 786 -19.61 -10.32 -15.87
N SER A 787 -19.49 -11.51 -15.26
CA SER A 787 -18.32 -11.88 -14.46
C SER A 787 -17.15 -12.53 -15.22
N LEU A 788 -17.24 -12.67 -16.54
CA LEU A 788 -16.42 -13.58 -17.36
C LEU A 788 -15.17 -12.96 -18.04
N GLY A 789 -14.78 -11.73 -17.72
CA GLY A 789 -13.55 -11.11 -18.22
C GLY A 789 -13.68 -10.36 -19.56
N CYS A 790 -12.55 -10.07 -20.21
CA CYS A 790 -12.41 -8.98 -21.18
C CYS A 790 -13.06 -9.11 -22.59
N PRO A 791 -13.57 -10.26 -23.07
CA PRO A 791 -14.67 -10.25 -24.03
C PRO A 791 -15.95 -10.29 -23.21
N GLY A 792 -16.36 -9.12 -22.71
CA GLY A 792 -17.58 -9.00 -21.92
C GLY A 792 -18.77 -9.46 -22.76
N ALA A 793 -19.62 -10.32 -22.22
CA ALA A 793 -20.78 -10.79 -22.94
C ALA A 793 -21.68 -9.60 -23.31
N THR A 794 -21.90 -9.37 -24.60
CA THR A 794 -22.70 -8.23 -25.08
C THR A 794 -24.11 -8.67 -25.41
N SER A 795 -25.09 -7.85 -25.04
CA SER A 795 -26.49 -8.08 -25.41
C SER A 795 -26.64 -7.96 -26.93
N TYR A 796 -27.53 -8.74 -27.52
CA TYR A 796 -27.79 -8.74 -28.96
C TYR A 796 -28.00 -7.33 -29.55
N ASP A 797 -28.76 -6.47 -28.88
CA ASP A 797 -29.01 -5.09 -29.33
C ASP A 797 -27.75 -4.22 -29.33
N SER A 798 -26.88 -4.40 -28.34
CA SER A 798 -25.59 -3.71 -28.27
C SER A 798 -24.57 -4.26 -29.28
N SER A 799 -24.62 -5.56 -29.57
CA SER A 799 -23.83 -6.20 -30.63
C SER A 799 -24.18 -5.66 -32.02
N ILE A 800 -25.47 -5.56 -32.35
CA ILE A 800 -25.93 -5.01 -33.65
C ILE A 800 -25.54 -3.53 -33.79
N ARG A 801 -25.69 -2.73 -32.74
CA ARG A 801 -25.30 -1.30 -32.76
C ARG A 801 -23.79 -1.14 -32.96
N THR A 802 -22.99 -1.99 -32.34
CA THR A 802 -21.54 -2.00 -32.52
C THR A 802 -21.16 -2.47 -33.93
N ALA A 803 -21.84 -3.48 -34.48
CA ALA A 803 -21.68 -3.90 -35.87
C ALA A 803 -21.93 -2.76 -36.86
N ALA A 804 -22.98 -1.97 -36.63
CA ALA A 804 -23.31 -0.80 -37.45
C ALA A 804 -22.22 0.29 -37.40
N ALA A 805 -21.54 0.46 -36.26
CA ALA A 805 -20.39 1.37 -36.17
C ALA A 805 -19.20 0.88 -37.01
N TRP A 806 -18.92 -0.43 -37.01
CA TRP A 806 -17.86 -1.03 -37.84
C TRP A 806 -18.14 -0.95 -39.34
N VAL A 807 -19.41 -0.89 -39.77
CA VAL A 807 -19.76 -0.65 -41.19
C VAL A 807 -19.21 0.69 -41.69
N SER A 808 -19.22 1.73 -40.84
CA SER A 808 -18.66 3.04 -41.23
C SER A 808 -17.16 2.99 -41.53
N MET A 809 -16.44 2.16 -40.77
CA MET A 809 -15.01 1.94 -40.95
C MET A 809 -14.73 1.09 -42.20
N LEU A 810 -15.55 0.05 -42.45
CA LEU A 810 -15.47 -0.75 -43.68
C LEU A 810 -15.68 0.11 -44.94
N VAL A 811 -16.60 1.08 -44.90
CA VAL A 811 -16.83 2.02 -46.00
C VAL A 811 -15.59 2.89 -46.23
N PHE A 812 -14.97 3.41 -45.18
CA PHE A 812 -13.73 4.19 -45.29
C PHE A 812 -12.60 3.37 -45.93
N ASP A 813 -12.35 2.16 -45.44
CA ASP A 813 -11.30 1.27 -45.97
C ASP A 813 -11.57 0.88 -47.43
N THR A 814 -12.84 0.65 -47.78
CA THR A 814 -13.24 0.32 -49.16
C THR A 814 -12.99 1.50 -50.10
N VAL A 815 -13.26 2.74 -49.67
CA VAL A 815 -12.96 3.95 -50.45
C VAL A 815 -11.45 4.09 -50.67
N ILE A 816 -10.65 3.91 -49.62
CA ILE A 816 -9.18 3.97 -49.72
C ILE A 816 -8.65 2.84 -50.63
N PHE A 817 -9.20 1.63 -50.52
CA PHE A 817 -8.87 0.50 -51.39
C PHE A 817 -9.20 0.79 -52.85
N CYS A 818 -10.42 1.25 -53.14
CA CYS A 818 -10.85 1.58 -54.50
C CYS A 818 -10.01 2.69 -55.12
N LEU A 819 -9.67 3.74 -54.37
CA LEU A 819 -8.78 4.80 -54.84
C LEU A 819 -7.39 4.24 -55.15
N THR A 820 -6.82 3.43 -54.25
CA THR A 820 -5.51 2.79 -54.46
C THR A 820 -5.53 1.91 -55.72
N LEU A 821 -6.58 1.10 -55.89
CA LEU A 821 -6.75 0.18 -57.01
C LEU A 821 -6.95 0.93 -58.34
N LEU A 822 -7.74 2.01 -58.36
CA LEU A 822 -7.97 2.84 -59.55
C LEU A 822 -6.71 3.56 -60.00
N LYS A 823 -5.86 4.03 -59.07
CA LYS A 823 -4.55 4.59 -59.42
C LYS A 823 -3.68 3.49 -60.04
N THR A 824 -3.60 2.29 -59.44
CA THR A 824 -2.84 1.15 -59.99
C THR A 824 -3.31 0.75 -61.40
N PHE A 825 -4.61 0.68 -61.67
CA PHE A 825 -5.13 0.33 -63.01
C PHE A 825 -4.88 1.40 -64.08
N ARG A 826 -4.87 2.68 -63.71
CA ARG A 826 -4.56 3.79 -64.64
C ARG A 826 -3.13 3.75 -65.18
N HIS A 827 -2.25 2.92 -64.62
CA HIS A 827 -0.81 2.90 -64.93
C HIS A 827 -0.36 1.77 -65.87
N GLY A 828 -1.28 0.96 -66.40
CA GLY A 828 -1.01 -0.05 -67.42
C GLY A 828 -0.56 -1.42 -66.87
N LEU A 829 -1.24 -2.48 -67.34
CA LEU A 829 -1.05 -3.89 -66.98
C LEU A 829 0.15 -4.53 -67.72
N GLY A 830 1.36 -4.05 -67.47
CA GLY A 830 2.59 -4.53 -68.12
C GLY A 830 3.31 -5.70 -67.43
N GLY A 831 2.65 -6.46 -66.55
CA GLY A 831 3.25 -7.56 -65.79
C GLY A 831 2.21 -8.41 -65.07
N ASN A 832 2.64 -9.51 -64.43
CA ASN A 832 1.74 -10.41 -63.70
C ASN A 832 0.95 -9.60 -62.64
N LEU A 833 -0.38 -9.54 -62.78
CA LEU A 833 -1.28 -8.70 -61.98
C LEU A 833 -1.06 -8.87 -60.49
N PHE A 834 -0.78 -10.11 -60.07
CA PHE A 834 -0.48 -10.47 -58.69
C PHE A 834 0.77 -9.75 -58.14
N THR A 835 1.83 -9.64 -58.94
CA THR A 835 3.07 -8.96 -58.55
C THR A 835 2.88 -7.45 -58.43
N ILE A 836 2.04 -6.85 -59.28
CA ILE A 836 1.72 -5.42 -59.23
C ILE A 836 0.84 -5.10 -58.00
N LEU A 837 -0.16 -5.96 -57.71
CA LEU A 837 -1.02 -5.82 -56.52
C LEU A 837 -0.25 -6.02 -55.20
N LEU A 838 0.75 -6.90 -55.18
CA LEU A 838 1.68 -7.08 -54.05
C LEU A 838 2.61 -5.88 -53.88
N ARG A 839 3.13 -5.31 -54.99
CA ARG A 839 4.08 -4.20 -54.97
C ARG A 839 3.47 -2.88 -54.50
N ASP A 840 2.26 -2.55 -54.95
CA ASP A 840 1.61 -1.26 -54.65
C ASP A 840 0.80 -1.29 -53.33
N GLY A 841 0.80 -2.45 -52.66
CA GLY A 841 0.18 -2.67 -51.36
C GLY A 841 -1.34 -2.86 -51.39
N ALA A 842 -1.95 -3.01 -52.57
CA ALA A 842 -3.39 -3.23 -52.75
C ALA A 842 -3.89 -4.53 -52.09
N ILE A 843 -3.06 -5.58 -52.07
CA ILE A 843 -3.39 -6.84 -51.38
C ILE A 843 -3.58 -6.66 -49.88
N TYR A 844 -2.86 -5.73 -49.27
CA TYR A 844 -2.96 -5.45 -47.85
C TYR A 844 -4.28 -4.76 -47.49
N PHE A 845 -4.76 -3.86 -48.35
CA PHE A 845 -6.08 -3.24 -48.20
C PHE A 845 -7.22 -4.22 -48.41
N PHE A 846 -7.06 -5.17 -49.34
CA PHE A 846 -8.01 -6.25 -49.51
C PHE A 846 -8.13 -7.11 -48.24
N ILE A 847 -6.99 -7.45 -47.61
CA ILE A 847 -6.96 -8.19 -46.33
C ILE A 847 -7.67 -7.39 -45.23
N MET A 848 -7.42 -6.09 -45.14
CA MET A 848 -8.08 -5.20 -44.18
C MET A 848 -9.60 -5.18 -44.34
N VAL A 849 -10.10 -5.02 -45.58
CA VAL A 849 -11.53 -5.06 -45.90
C VAL A 849 -12.14 -6.42 -45.55
N ALA A 850 -11.45 -7.52 -45.88
CA ALA A 850 -11.92 -8.88 -45.55
C ALA A 850 -11.98 -9.14 -44.04
N CYS A 851 -10.98 -8.68 -43.29
CA CYS A 851 -10.95 -8.81 -41.82
C CYS A 851 -12.02 -7.95 -41.15
N ASN A 852 -12.25 -6.72 -41.62
CA ASN A 852 -13.32 -5.85 -41.12
C ASN A 852 -14.72 -6.40 -41.42
N ALA A 853 -14.92 -6.98 -42.61
CA ALA A 853 -16.16 -7.70 -42.93
C ALA A 853 -16.37 -8.92 -42.02
N GLY A 854 -15.31 -9.70 -41.77
CA GLY A 854 -15.35 -10.83 -40.84
C GLY A 854 -15.67 -10.40 -39.39
N ASN A 855 -15.16 -9.25 -38.95
CA ASN A 855 -15.46 -8.72 -37.63
C ASN A 855 -16.92 -8.29 -37.48
N ILE A 856 -17.51 -7.66 -38.51
CA ILE A 856 -18.94 -7.33 -38.54
C ILE A 856 -19.80 -8.60 -38.45
N VAL A 857 -19.43 -9.65 -39.19
CA VAL A 857 -20.11 -10.96 -39.09
C VAL A 857 -20.02 -11.52 -37.67
N SER A 858 -18.87 -11.39 -37.00
CA SER A 858 -18.71 -11.83 -35.61
C SER A 858 -19.64 -11.10 -34.65
N TYR A 859 -19.98 -9.82 -34.88
CA TYR A 859 -20.94 -9.09 -34.07
C TYR A 859 -22.40 -9.49 -34.36
N ILE A 860 -22.72 -9.84 -35.61
CA ILE A 860 -24.10 -10.19 -36.02
C ILE A 860 -24.44 -11.65 -35.70
N ALA A 861 -23.50 -12.56 -35.93
CA ALA A 861 -23.70 -14.01 -35.82
C ALA A 861 -23.04 -14.62 -34.58
N GLY A 862 -22.12 -13.91 -33.92
CA GLY A 862 -21.55 -14.33 -32.65
C GLY A 862 -22.55 -14.07 -31.54
N GLY A 863 -23.02 -15.14 -30.90
CA GLY A 863 -23.85 -15.04 -29.69
C GLY A 863 -23.18 -14.23 -28.57
N PRO A 864 -23.80 -14.10 -27.39
CA PRO A 864 -23.42 -13.11 -26.37
C PRO A 864 -21.92 -13.10 -26.01
N ILE A 865 -21.26 -14.26 -26.02
CA ILE A 865 -19.85 -14.44 -25.65
C ILE A 865 -18.88 -14.27 -26.83
N LEU A 866 -19.29 -14.64 -28.05
CA LEU A 866 -18.42 -14.60 -29.24
C LEU A 866 -18.57 -13.30 -30.06
N SER A 867 -19.49 -12.42 -29.67
CA SER A 867 -19.71 -11.16 -30.36
C SER A 867 -18.45 -10.27 -30.31
N GLY A 868 -17.93 -9.90 -31.48
CA GLY A 868 -16.76 -9.03 -31.58
C GLY A 868 -15.41 -9.70 -31.30
N CYS A 869 -15.35 -11.04 -31.23
CA CYS A 869 -14.12 -11.78 -30.94
C CYS A 869 -12.98 -11.56 -31.96
N ALA A 870 -13.31 -11.10 -33.17
CA ALA A 870 -12.33 -10.78 -34.21
C ALA A 870 -11.75 -9.36 -34.12
N THR A 871 -12.25 -8.50 -33.22
CA THR A 871 -11.83 -7.08 -33.13
C THR A 871 -10.35 -6.92 -32.82
N THR A 872 -9.83 -7.73 -31.89
CA THR A 872 -8.40 -7.70 -31.53
C THR A 872 -7.53 -8.12 -32.71
N LEU A 873 -7.95 -9.15 -33.46
CA LEU A 873 -7.26 -9.61 -34.66
C LEU A 873 -7.21 -8.51 -35.73
N VAL A 874 -8.34 -7.83 -35.98
CA VAL A 874 -8.42 -6.70 -36.92
C VAL A 874 -7.46 -5.59 -36.53
N ASN A 875 -7.45 -5.17 -35.26
CA ASN A 875 -6.59 -4.08 -34.79
C ASN A 875 -5.10 -4.41 -34.94
N VAL A 876 -4.70 -5.64 -34.59
CA VAL A 876 -3.32 -6.11 -34.75
C VAL A 876 -2.92 -6.18 -36.22
N LEU A 877 -3.78 -6.76 -37.08
CA LEU A 877 -3.52 -6.84 -38.51
C LEU A 877 -3.40 -5.45 -39.15
N SER A 878 -4.25 -4.50 -38.72
CA SER A 878 -4.18 -3.09 -39.16
C SER A 878 -2.80 -2.50 -38.90
N SER A 879 -2.32 -2.62 -37.65
CA SER A 879 -1.01 -2.10 -37.27
C SER A 879 0.14 -2.80 -38.02
N VAL A 880 0.11 -4.14 -38.14
CA VAL A 880 1.14 -4.92 -38.83
C VAL A 880 1.22 -4.55 -40.31
N VAL A 881 0.09 -4.51 -40.99
CA VAL A 881 0.00 -4.15 -42.41
C VAL A 881 0.58 -2.77 -42.66
N ILE A 882 0.20 -1.79 -41.83
CA ILE A 882 0.65 -0.40 -42.00
C ILE A 882 2.13 -0.26 -41.68
N SER A 883 2.62 -0.97 -40.66
CA SER A 883 4.05 -1.00 -40.32
C SER A 883 4.88 -1.56 -41.47
N ARG A 884 4.41 -2.63 -42.13
CA ARG A 884 5.07 -3.19 -43.32
C ARG A 884 5.08 -2.23 -44.51
N ILE A 885 3.98 -1.52 -44.75
CA ILE A 885 3.92 -0.50 -45.80
C ILE A 885 4.94 0.62 -45.52
N LEU A 886 5.03 1.10 -44.27
CA LEU A 886 5.97 2.15 -43.86
C LEU A 886 7.44 1.70 -43.91
N LEU A 887 7.72 0.42 -43.64
CA LEU A 887 9.06 -0.17 -43.80
C LEU A 887 9.45 -0.27 -45.28
N ASN A 888 8.54 -0.73 -46.14
CA ASN A 888 8.78 -0.88 -47.58
C ASN A 888 9.04 0.46 -48.29
N LEU A 889 8.43 1.56 -47.82
CA LEU A 889 8.67 2.91 -48.36
C LEU A 889 10.11 3.40 -48.15
N ARG A 890 10.83 2.88 -47.15
CA ARG A 890 12.23 3.23 -46.85
C ARG A 890 13.23 2.18 -47.35
N ASP A 891 12.84 1.29 -48.26
CA ASP A 891 13.76 0.30 -48.86
C ASP A 891 14.82 1.00 -49.76
N PRO A 892 16.13 0.87 -49.46
CA PRO A 892 17.21 1.45 -50.24
C PRO A 892 17.25 1.00 -51.71
N ARG A 893 16.68 -0.17 -52.06
CA ARG A 893 16.65 -0.70 -53.44
C ARG A 893 15.65 0.03 -54.32
N LEU A 894 14.50 0.42 -53.76
CA LEU A 894 13.49 1.23 -54.44
C LEU A 894 14.00 2.65 -54.69
N LEU A 895 14.67 3.23 -53.69
CA LEU A 895 15.33 4.54 -53.78
C LEU A 895 16.47 4.57 -54.82
N ARG A 896 17.30 3.51 -54.87
CA ARG A 896 18.38 3.38 -55.86
C ARG A 896 17.88 3.21 -57.29
N ALA A 897 16.80 2.45 -57.52
CA ALA A 897 16.20 2.28 -58.84
C ALA A 897 15.60 3.59 -59.41
N THR A 898 15.16 4.51 -58.54
CA THR A 898 14.74 5.87 -58.94
C THR A 898 15.95 6.75 -59.28
N ARG A 899 17.07 6.59 -58.55
CA ARG A 899 18.30 7.40 -58.71
C ARG A 899 19.12 7.00 -59.96
N THR A 900 19.24 5.71 -60.28
CA THR A 900 19.95 5.23 -61.49
C THR A 900 19.21 5.48 -62.81
N ARG A 901 17.89 5.76 -62.76
CA ARG A 901 17.08 6.06 -63.95
C ARG A 901 17.00 7.56 -64.26
N ARG A 902 17.32 8.42 -63.28
CA ARG A 902 17.54 9.87 -63.46
C ARG A 902 18.89 10.17 -64.13
N SER A 903 19.89 9.31 -63.98
CA SER A 903 21.21 9.48 -64.62
C SER A 903 21.28 8.95 -66.05
N SER A 904 20.25 8.26 -66.56
CA SER A 904 20.21 7.72 -67.93
C SER A 904 19.25 8.45 -68.87
N SER A 905 18.58 9.52 -68.43
CA SER A 905 17.58 10.26 -69.21
C SER A 905 18.08 11.60 -69.75
N SER A 906 19.39 11.79 -69.92
CA SER A 906 19.96 13.05 -70.43
C SER A 906 20.24 13.06 -71.94
N ASP A 907 19.78 12.10 -72.73
CA ASP A 907 19.91 12.15 -74.19
C ASP A 907 18.66 11.66 -74.96
N ASN A 908 18.26 12.49 -75.92
CA ASN A 908 17.38 12.30 -77.08
C ASN A 908 15.87 12.67 -77.04
N THR A 909 15.50 13.26 -78.18
CA THR A 909 14.36 14.14 -78.48
C THR A 909 13.17 13.43 -79.14
N TYR A 910 11.97 13.92 -78.83
CA TYR A 910 10.65 13.90 -79.53
C TYR A 910 9.80 12.62 -79.73
N THR A 911 8.54 12.79 -79.28
CA THR A 911 7.25 12.17 -79.66
C THR A 911 7.01 10.66 -79.48
N HIS A 912 6.37 10.27 -78.35
CA HIS A 912 4.96 9.81 -78.31
C HIS A 912 4.53 9.39 -76.87
N THR A 913 3.40 9.97 -76.42
CA THR A 913 2.40 9.40 -75.47
C THR A 913 2.78 8.97 -74.02
N ARG A 914 2.60 9.91 -73.08
CA ARG A 914 1.63 9.88 -71.94
C ARG A 914 1.52 8.61 -71.05
N VAL A 915 2.61 7.92 -70.69
CA VAL A 915 2.55 6.76 -69.76
C VAL A 915 3.66 6.70 -68.66
N GLN A 916 4.61 7.64 -68.57
CA GLN A 916 5.86 7.40 -67.80
C GLN A 916 6.21 8.42 -66.70
N SER A 917 5.24 8.94 -65.95
CA SER A 917 5.49 9.96 -64.90
C SER A 917 5.45 9.49 -63.44
N ASP A 918 4.91 8.31 -63.11
CA ASP A 918 4.34 8.16 -61.75
C ASP A 918 5.12 7.25 -60.79
N VAL A 919 6.25 6.65 -61.19
CA VAL A 919 7.16 5.97 -60.23
C VAL A 919 8.01 6.98 -59.43
N ALA A 920 8.14 8.21 -59.93
CA ALA A 920 8.94 9.27 -59.30
C ALA A 920 8.21 9.98 -58.13
N LEU A 921 6.92 9.71 -57.92
CA LEU A 921 6.03 10.56 -57.11
C LEU A 921 5.74 10.02 -55.70
N ILE A 922 5.93 8.72 -55.46
CA ILE A 922 5.72 8.09 -54.14
C ILE A 922 6.96 8.27 -53.23
N THR A 923 8.15 8.44 -53.81
CA THR A 923 9.42 8.66 -53.10
C THR A 923 9.69 10.13 -52.77
N THR A 924 9.01 11.07 -53.43
CA THR A 924 9.30 12.51 -53.33
C THR A 924 8.93 13.12 -51.97
N VAL A 925 8.00 12.51 -51.22
CA VAL A 925 7.58 13.06 -49.91
C VAL A 925 8.65 12.84 -48.83
N VAL A 926 9.48 11.81 -48.94
CA VAL A 926 10.61 11.57 -48.03
C VAL A 926 11.88 12.28 -48.50
N SER A 927 12.08 12.40 -49.82
CA SER A 927 13.26 13.07 -50.37
C SER A 927 13.21 14.60 -50.34
N LEU A 928 12.03 15.22 -50.27
CA LEU A 928 11.92 16.68 -50.15
C LEU A 928 12.18 17.20 -48.73
N GLU A 929 11.94 16.39 -47.69
CA GLU A 929 12.37 16.75 -46.32
C GLU A 929 13.91 16.65 -46.18
N ASP A 930 14.55 15.74 -46.91
CA ASP A 930 16.02 15.62 -46.94
C ASP A 930 16.68 16.74 -47.81
N GLU A 931 16.04 17.18 -48.92
CA GLU A 931 16.57 18.24 -49.82
C GLU A 931 16.43 19.67 -49.25
N ASP A 932 15.35 19.99 -48.50
CA ASP A 932 15.19 21.30 -47.85
C ASP A 932 16.14 21.49 -46.63
N GLU A 933 16.71 20.40 -46.08
CA GLU A 933 17.64 20.45 -44.93
C GLU A 933 19.13 20.40 -45.34
N ASP A 934 19.49 19.77 -46.46
CA ASP A 934 20.87 19.80 -47.00
C ASP A 934 21.28 21.23 -47.45
N GLU A 935 20.33 22.05 -47.91
CA GLU A 935 20.58 23.48 -48.19
C GLU A 935 20.77 24.33 -46.90
N ALA A 936 20.18 23.91 -45.77
CA ALA A 936 20.30 24.59 -44.49
C ALA A 936 21.60 24.23 -43.73
N GLU A 937 22.12 23.01 -43.87
CA GLU A 937 23.43 22.61 -43.30
C GLU A 937 24.61 23.18 -44.10
N ALA A 938 24.46 23.45 -45.41
CA ALA A 938 25.49 24.10 -46.23
C ALA A 938 25.72 25.59 -45.90
N GLU A 939 24.73 26.28 -45.32
CA GLU A 939 24.83 27.68 -44.90
C GLU A 939 25.41 27.86 -43.48
N ALA A 940 25.41 26.81 -42.65
CA ALA A 940 25.81 26.89 -41.24
C ALA A 940 27.30 26.58 -40.98
N ASP A 941 28.00 25.89 -41.89
CA ASP A 941 29.38 25.41 -41.67
C ASP A 941 30.47 26.45 -42.04
N GLY A 942 30.08 27.72 -42.09
CA GLY A 942 30.91 28.85 -42.48
C GLY A 942 31.38 29.75 -41.33
N GLN A 943 31.50 29.31 -40.08
CA GLN A 943 32.21 30.12 -39.07
C GLN A 943 32.66 29.38 -37.78
N THR A 944 33.98 29.46 -37.57
CA THR A 944 34.72 29.46 -36.29
C THR A 944 34.96 28.18 -35.49
N SER A 945 36.22 28.10 -35.07
CA SER A 945 36.93 27.03 -34.40
C SER A 945 36.75 27.01 -32.87
N ALA A 946 37.08 25.84 -32.33
CA ALA A 946 37.74 25.57 -31.03
C ALA A 946 36.87 25.36 -29.77
N SER A 947 36.77 24.07 -29.41
CA SER A 947 37.46 23.46 -28.25
C SER A 947 36.59 22.83 -27.14
N TYR A 948 37.06 21.64 -26.74
CA TYR A 948 36.82 20.85 -25.52
C TYR A 948 35.48 20.13 -25.31
N LEU A 949 35.49 18.80 -25.46
CA LEU A 949 35.58 17.85 -24.32
C LEU A 949 35.51 16.39 -24.79
N GLY A 950 36.28 15.52 -24.13
CA GLY A 950 36.10 14.07 -24.15
C GLY A 950 37.44 13.34 -24.12
N GLY A 951 37.78 12.52 -23.15
CA GLY A 951 37.00 11.96 -22.07
C GLY A 951 37.90 11.13 -21.16
N PHE A 952 37.34 10.76 -20.01
CA PHE A 952 37.97 9.90 -19.02
C PHE A 952 37.27 8.53 -19.05
N TRP A 953 38.06 7.48 -18.80
CA TRP A 953 37.73 6.06 -18.57
C TRP A 953 37.70 5.09 -19.77
N SER A 954 38.84 4.42 -19.96
CA SER A 954 38.90 2.94 -19.94
C SER A 954 40.30 2.49 -19.57
N GLY A 955 40.42 1.73 -18.48
CA GLY A 955 41.67 1.10 -18.06
C GLY A 955 41.91 -0.23 -18.78
N SER A 956 43.19 -0.58 -18.89
CA SER A 956 43.79 -1.89 -18.58
C SER A 956 44.93 -2.21 -19.54
N GLY A 957 46.04 -2.70 -19.00
CA GLY A 957 47.03 -3.45 -19.76
C GLY A 957 48.47 -2.91 -19.70
N THR A 958 49.20 -3.42 -18.71
CA THR A 958 50.61 -3.89 -18.81
C THR A 958 51.71 -2.91 -19.24
N GLY A 959 52.70 -2.72 -18.36
CA GLY A 959 54.00 -2.21 -18.77
C GLY A 959 54.88 -1.72 -17.62
N THR A 960 55.61 -2.66 -17.01
CA THR A 960 57.00 -2.52 -16.51
C THR A 960 57.40 -1.20 -15.82
N GLY A 961 57.56 -1.28 -14.50
CA GLY A 961 58.24 -0.25 -13.73
C GLY A 961 59.75 -0.31 -13.88
N GLU A 962 60.38 0.86 -13.79
CA GLU A 962 61.77 1.00 -13.36
C GLU A 962 61.98 2.35 -12.66
N HIS A 963 62.60 2.24 -11.50
CA HIS A 963 63.51 3.18 -10.84
C HIS A 963 63.05 4.49 -10.15
N SER A 964 63.59 4.57 -8.92
CA SER A 964 64.23 5.75 -8.30
C SER A 964 63.31 6.62 -7.43
N THR A 965 63.10 6.26 -6.16
CA THR A 965 63.88 6.65 -4.97
C THR A 965 63.79 8.12 -4.55
N ARG A 966 63.67 8.24 -3.22
CA ARG A 966 63.83 9.40 -2.32
C ARG A 966 62.61 10.28 -2.12
N SER A 967 62.36 10.78 -0.92
CA SER A 967 62.66 10.35 0.44
C SER A 967 62.03 11.39 1.35
N ARG A 968 61.55 10.92 2.50
CA ARG A 968 61.59 11.59 3.80
C ARG A 968 60.58 12.71 4.11
N SER A 969 60.03 12.48 5.31
CA SER A 969 59.70 13.39 6.39
C SER A 969 58.56 14.35 6.12
N GLY A 970 57.59 14.50 6.99
CA GLY A 970 57.52 14.18 8.41
C GLY A 970 56.49 15.16 8.95
N VAL A 971 55.47 14.66 9.63
CA VAL A 971 55.33 14.85 11.07
C VAL A 971 54.75 16.22 11.43
N GLN A 972 53.59 16.11 12.08
CA GLN A 972 52.96 17.03 13.01
C GLN A 972 52.27 18.28 12.46
N GLU A 973 51.22 18.83 13.08
CA GLU A 973 50.23 18.45 14.11
C GLU A 973 49.47 19.78 14.39
N ILE A 974 48.33 19.69 15.06
CA ILE A 974 47.72 20.76 15.87
C ILE A 974 46.87 21.82 15.12
N ALA A 975 45.58 21.47 15.08
CA ALA A 975 44.49 22.10 15.86
C ALA A 975 44.11 23.58 15.66
N LEU A 976 42.82 23.73 15.31
CA LEU A 976 41.78 24.52 16.00
C LEU A 976 42.12 25.95 16.42
N LYS A 977 41.49 26.91 15.74
CA LYS A 977 40.74 28.02 16.34
C LYS A 977 39.79 28.63 15.29
N THR A 978 38.48 28.42 15.41
CA THR A 978 37.50 29.25 16.13
C THR A 978 36.99 30.42 15.28
N PHE A 979 35.70 30.32 14.92
CA PHE A 979 34.65 31.34 14.81
C PHE A 979 35.04 32.83 14.71
N GLY A 980 34.40 33.52 13.74
CA GLY A 980 34.01 34.91 13.97
C GLY A 980 33.86 35.81 12.74
N THR A 981 32.75 35.65 12.01
CA THR A 981 31.88 36.72 11.46
C THR A 981 32.42 37.94 10.68
N ARG A 982 31.76 38.16 9.52
CA ARG A 982 31.49 39.41 8.77
C ARG A 982 32.72 40.06 8.11
N ARG A 983 32.71 40.47 6.83
CA ARG A 983 31.68 41.23 6.09
C ARG A 983 32.04 41.27 4.59
N GLU A 984 31.02 41.21 3.74
CA GLU A 984 30.86 41.82 2.39
C GLU A 984 31.97 41.65 1.31
N ARG A 985 31.74 40.77 0.34
CA ARG A 985 31.26 41.11 -1.02
C ARG A 985 30.73 39.88 -1.74
#